data_AF-A0A1Y0EFJ0-F1
#
_entry.id   AF-A0A1Y0EFJ0-F1
#
_cell.length_a   1.000
_cell.length_b   1.000
_cell.length_c   1.000
_cell.angle_alpha   90.00
_cell.angle_beta   90.00
_cell.angle_gamma   90.00
#
_symmetry.space_group_name_H-M   'P 1'
#
loop_
_entity.id
_entity.type
_entity.pdbx_description
1 polymer ?
#
loop_
_entity_poly.entity_id
_entity_poly.type
_entity_poly.pdbx_seq_one_letter_code
_entity_poly.pdbx_strand_id
1 'polypeptide(L)'
;MRWAAILILLALPAAAQQSADDAARQLLAANAQLGAAEGAADQVAALTQTVQAYEAGLLAMRQSLREITAAEAEVAADLAARRDEIAGFLMVLASIGQSPQPVMLANPEGPVGAVRAGMIIADLTPALRDDVIRLQREFDRLRDLRDRRIAAAEMLREGLDFAQTARAALGRAISERQDVPRRFVEDPAQSAQRLASAQTLAALASELAGLDMPAQTDLAPAADLPLPVAGIIRTGTPDRPGITIAAAPQALVTSPVRATLLFRGPLLDYGNVVILEPAEDVLFVIAGMAEAFGQPGEIIAAGAPLGLMGGTSAWMTLILVTIRRLMPVRPRSPFILRSGMGKLRSTRMHGSRWNRMGKPMNKLMMAATGGAVLGLLVTSQVAGPLLAQEQGQQTSVYEQLDLFGDIFERIRAGYVEEVDDRELIEAAINGMLTSLDPHSSYLSAEDAAAMRVQTSGEFGGLGIEVTQEEGWVKVVSPMDGTPADVAGIMAGDFITAVDGESVMGLTLDDAVNLMRGPVGSEIVITVVREGEVEPFEVSIIRDTIKLTAVRTRTEGDAVVLRVSTFNEQTFPNLRDGMAEQVAAAGGLDNIDGIVLDLRNNPGGLLSQAIYVADAFLDAGEITSTRGRNPEDGERFNATSGDLAEGKPIVVLINGGSASASEIVAGALQDHRRAIIVGTNSFGKGSVQTVVPLRGEGAMRLTTSRYYTPSGRSIQALGISPDIIVEQPRPQPATDEEDDAPATRSEADLRGALNNGLSEDQLRQVEQERARAETAAQLREQDYQLAYAIDILKGLNALGPLANGAD
;
A
#
# COMPACT_ATOMS: atom_id res chain seq x y z
N MET A 1 30.77 2.38 -0.07
CA MET A 1 30.78 3.87 -0.04
C MET A 1 32.04 4.51 -0.64
N ARG A 2 33.27 4.17 -0.22
CA ARG A 2 34.51 4.78 -0.79
C ARG A 2 34.67 4.58 -2.31
N TRP A 3 34.20 3.46 -2.85
CA TRP A 3 34.29 3.15 -4.27
C TRP A 3 33.30 3.93 -5.15
N ALA A 4 32.13 4.29 -4.62
CA ALA A 4 31.13 5.09 -5.34
C ALA A 4 31.61 6.54 -5.55
N ALA A 5 32.28 7.13 -4.55
CA ALA A 5 32.86 8.47 -4.65
C ALA A 5 34.02 8.56 -5.67
N ILE A 6 34.79 7.48 -5.84
CA ILE A 6 35.93 7.43 -6.76
C ILE A 6 35.48 7.32 -8.23
N LEU A 7 34.33 6.70 -8.50
CA LEU A 7 33.77 6.59 -9.85
C LEU A 7 33.12 7.89 -10.35
N ILE A 8 32.55 8.69 -9.43
CA ILE A 8 32.00 10.03 -9.71
C ILE A 8 33.07 10.99 -10.28
N LEU A 9 34.33 10.81 -9.85
CA LEU A 9 35.47 11.67 -10.19
C LEU A 9 36.09 11.40 -11.56
N LEU A 10 35.71 10.37 -12.31
CA LEU A 10 36.43 9.99 -13.54
C LEU A 10 35.74 10.44 -14.84
N ALA A 11 34.56 11.06 -14.77
CA ALA A 11 33.72 11.26 -15.96
C ALA A 11 33.05 12.65 -16.09
N LEU A 12 33.28 13.60 -15.19
CA LEU A 12 32.56 14.88 -15.17
C LEU A 12 33.37 16.04 -15.78
N PRO A 13 32.71 17.03 -16.40
CA PRO A 13 33.35 18.31 -16.71
C PRO A 13 33.81 19.00 -15.41
N ALA A 14 34.91 19.76 -15.47
CA ALA A 14 35.61 20.29 -14.29
C ALA A 14 34.73 21.06 -13.28
N ALA A 15 33.66 21.73 -13.75
CA ALA A 15 32.71 22.43 -12.89
C ALA A 15 31.71 21.50 -12.17
N ALA A 16 31.28 20.41 -12.81
CA ALA A 16 30.41 19.39 -12.21
C ALA A 16 31.19 18.44 -11.28
N GLN A 17 32.48 18.25 -11.57
CA GLN A 17 33.40 17.52 -10.71
C GLN A 17 33.56 18.21 -9.35
N GLN A 18 33.66 19.54 -9.36
CA GLN A 18 33.82 20.36 -8.17
C GLN A 18 32.58 20.30 -7.25
N SER A 19 31.37 20.32 -7.83
CA SER A 19 30.12 20.20 -7.05
C SER A 19 29.89 18.79 -6.53
N ALA A 20 30.32 17.77 -7.27
CA ALA A 20 30.25 16.38 -6.82
C ALA A 20 31.27 16.08 -5.70
N ASP A 21 32.48 16.65 -5.78
CA ASP A 21 33.49 16.59 -4.71
C ASP A 21 33.03 17.32 -3.44
N ASP A 22 32.32 18.43 -3.58
CA ASP A 22 31.73 19.15 -2.46
C ASP A 22 30.59 18.36 -1.82
N ALA A 23 29.69 17.78 -2.62
CA ALA A 23 28.63 16.92 -2.13
C ALA A 23 29.17 15.67 -1.43
N ALA A 24 30.19 15.02 -1.99
CA ALA A 24 30.84 13.85 -1.37
C ALA A 24 31.52 14.19 -0.04
N ARG A 25 32.19 15.36 0.06
CA ARG A 25 32.77 15.84 1.31
C ARG A 25 31.71 16.17 2.35
N GLN A 26 30.61 16.81 1.96
CA GLN A 26 29.48 17.10 2.84
C GLN A 26 28.80 15.82 3.35
N LEU A 27 28.65 14.80 2.51
CA LEU A 27 28.12 13.50 2.90
C LEU A 27 29.01 12.76 3.90
N LEU A 28 30.33 12.76 3.68
CA LEU A 28 31.28 12.16 4.62
C LEU A 28 31.28 12.89 5.97
N ALA A 29 31.17 14.23 5.96
CA ALA A 29 31.07 15.03 7.17
C ALA A 29 29.75 14.78 7.92
N ALA A 30 28.63 14.71 7.21
CA ALA A 30 27.31 14.45 7.78
C ALA A 30 27.21 13.04 8.40
N ASN A 31 27.78 12.03 7.74
CA ASN A 31 27.84 10.66 8.28
C ASN A 31 28.72 10.57 9.55
N ALA A 32 29.82 11.33 9.61
CA ALA A 32 30.65 11.41 10.80
C ALA A 32 29.94 12.10 11.98
N GLN A 33 29.15 13.15 11.70
CA GLN A 33 28.33 13.82 12.72
C GLN A 33 27.18 12.96 13.22
N LEU A 34 26.54 12.18 12.33
CA LEU A 34 25.47 11.26 12.71
C LEU A 34 25.98 10.15 13.65
N GLY A 35 27.20 9.66 13.44
CA GLY A 35 27.85 8.71 14.34
C GLY A 35 28.32 9.29 15.67
N ALA A 36 28.39 10.63 15.79
CA ALA A 36 28.84 11.34 16.99
C ALA A 36 27.69 12.03 17.75
N ALA A 37 26.44 11.86 17.32
CA ALA A 37 25.28 12.48 17.95
C ALA A 37 24.89 11.75 19.24
N GLU A 38 24.95 12.43 20.38
CA GLU A 38 24.64 11.85 21.70
C GLU A 38 23.21 12.18 22.19
N GLY A 39 22.49 13.09 21.52
CA GLY A 39 21.12 13.51 21.89
C GLY A 39 20.18 13.78 20.71
N ALA A 40 18.87 13.82 20.97
CA ALA A 40 17.82 13.96 19.94
C ALA A 40 17.96 15.25 19.10
N ALA A 41 18.42 16.36 19.70
CA ALA A 41 18.66 17.60 18.97
C ALA A 41 19.84 17.50 18.00
N ASP A 42 20.92 16.84 18.41
CA ASP A 42 22.11 16.60 17.58
C ASP A 42 21.82 15.61 16.47
N GLN A 43 21.01 14.59 16.75
CA GLN A 43 20.55 13.62 15.78
C GLN A 43 19.68 14.27 14.69
N VAL A 44 18.74 15.13 15.07
CA VAL A 44 17.91 15.90 14.11
C VAL A 44 18.78 16.84 13.27
N ALA A 45 19.76 17.52 13.87
CA ALA A 45 20.69 18.39 13.14
C ALA A 45 21.55 17.60 12.14
N ALA A 46 22.11 16.47 12.55
CA ALA A 46 22.94 15.60 11.70
C ALA A 46 22.13 15.00 10.54
N LEU A 47 20.91 14.51 10.81
CA LEU A 47 19.99 13.98 9.80
C LEU A 47 19.54 15.08 8.82
N THR A 48 19.29 16.30 9.31
CA THR A 48 18.94 17.45 8.46
C THR A 48 20.06 17.79 7.48
N GLN A 49 21.31 17.87 7.95
CA GLN A 49 22.47 18.11 7.10
C GLN A 49 22.71 16.98 6.09
N THR A 50 22.48 15.74 6.52
CA THR A 50 22.58 14.56 5.65
C THR A 50 21.59 14.67 4.50
N VAL A 51 20.31 14.93 4.77
CA VAL A 51 19.27 15.07 3.73
C VAL A 51 19.61 16.21 2.77
N GLN A 52 20.05 17.37 3.27
CA GLN A 52 20.44 18.50 2.42
C GLN A 52 21.62 18.17 1.49
N ALA A 53 22.63 17.46 2.00
CA ALA A 53 23.78 17.03 1.19
C ALA A 53 23.37 16.05 0.09
N TYR A 54 22.47 15.10 0.39
CA TYR A 54 21.91 14.19 -0.63
C TYR A 54 21.10 14.93 -1.69
N GLU A 55 20.25 15.89 -1.31
CA GLU A 55 19.46 16.68 -2.27
C GLU A 55 20.34 17.51 -3.21
N ALA A 56 21.39 18.14 -2.68
CA ALA A 56 22.36 18.88 -3.47
C ALA A 56 23.11 17.97 -4.46
N GLY A 57 23.56 16.80 -4.00
CA GLY A 57 24.22 15.80 -4.84
C GLY A 57 23.32 15.28 -5.96
N LEU A 58 22.06 14.94 -5.65
CA LEU A 58 21.09 14.46 -6.63
C LEU A 58 20.75 15.52 -7.70
N LEU A 59 20.71 16.80 -7.34
CA LEU A 59 20.54 17.90 -8.29
C LEU A 59 21.73 17.99 -9.25
N ALA A 60 22.96 17.90 -8.75
CA ALA A 60 24.16 17.90 -9.58
C ALA A 60 24.20 16.68 -10.54
N MET A 61 23.83 15.49 -10.04
CA MET A 61 23.78 14.27 -10.85
C MET A 61 22.71 14.34 -11.95
N ARG A 62 21.52 14.89 -11.65
CA ARG A 62 20.47 15.12 -12.67
C ARG A 62 20.94 16.08 -13.76
N GLN A 63 21.67 17.12 -13.38
CA GLN A 63 22.24 18.07 -14.35
C GLN A 63 23.28 17.38 -15.23
N SER A 64 24.19 16.60 -14.64
CA SER A 64 25.15 15.80 -15.40
C SER A 64 24.48 14.80 -16.36
N LEU A 65 23.42 14.12 -15.90
CA LEU A 65 22.68 13.19 -16.75
C LEU A 65 22.05 13.90 -17.96
N ARG A 66 21.53 15.12 -17.78
CA ARG A 66 21.01 15.93 -18.90
C ARG A 66 22.10 16.28 -19.91
N GLU A 67 23.29 16.64 -19.43
CA GLU A 67 24.44 16.97 -20.28
C GLU A 67 24.92 15.74 -21.07
N ILE A 68 25.04 14.58 -20.42
CA ILE A 68 25.38 13.30 -21.08
C ILE A 68 24.31 12.93 -22.12
N THR A 69 23.03 13.07 -21.78
CA THR A 69 21.92 12.75 -22.70
C THR A 69 21.93 13.68 -23.91
N ALA A 70 22.22 14.98 -23.72
CA ALA A 70 22.34 15.93 -24.81
C ALA A 70 23.52 15.61 -25.73
N ALA A 71 24.67 15.24 -25.17
CA ALA A 71 25.85 14.83 -25.94
C ALA A 71 25.61 13.51 -26.70
N GLU A 72 24.91 12.54 -26.10
CA GLU A 72 24.51 11.29 -26.80
C GLU A 72 23.62 11.61 -28.00
N ALA A 73 22.62 12.49 -27.81
CA ALA A 73 21.69 12.88 -28.87
C ALA A 73 22.39 13.60 -30.03
N GLU A 74 23.39 14.44 -29.75
CA GLU A 74 24.21 15.11 -30.77
C GLU A 74 24.97 14.10 -31.63
N VAL A 75 25.71 13.17 -31.01
CA VAL A 75 26.49 12.14 -31.73
C VAL A 75 25.57 11.20 -32.52
N ALA A 76 24.43 10.80 -31.94
CA ALA A 76 23.46 9.94 -32.60
C ALA A 76 22.81 10.63 -33.82
N ALA A 77 22.50 11.93 -33.72
CA ALA A 77 21.95 12.71 -34.82
C ALA A 77 22.96 12.84 -35.98
N ASP A 78 24.25 13.09 -35.67
CA ASP A 78 25.31 13.16 -36.67
C ASP A 78 25.51 11.82 -37.40
N LEU A 79 25.49 10.70 -36.68
CA LEU A 79 25.57 9.36 -37.26
C LEU A 79 24.33 9.03 -38.13
N ALA A 80 23.14 9.43 -37.68
CA ALA A 80 21.90 9.24 -38.43
C ALA A 80 21.87 10.07 -39.72
N ALA A 81 22.38 11.31 -39.68
CA ALA A 81 22.49 12.17 -40.86
C ALA A 81 23.45 11.60 -41.92
N ARG A 82 24.47 10.85 -41.49
CA ARG A 82 25.45 10.16 -42.36
C ARG A 82 25.07 8.72 -42.70
N ARG A 83 23.87 8.26 -42.32
CA ARG A 83 23.47 6.84 -42.46
C ARG A 83 23.61 6.31 -43.88
N ASP A 84 23.19 7.08 -44.89
CA ASP A 84 23.25 6.65 -46.29
C ASP A 84 24.70 6.62 -46.82
N GLU A 85 25.55 7.55 -46.37
CA GLU A 85 26.98 7.59 -46.67
C GLU A 85 27.70 6.38 -46.05
N ILE A 86 27.42 6.07 -44.78
CA ILE A 86 27.97 4.92 -44.05
C ILE A 86 27.49 3.61 -44.68
N ALA A 87 26.21 3.49 -45.03
CA ALA A 87 25.65 2.30 -45.68
C ALA A 87 26.27 2.09 -47.07
N GLY A 88 26.45 3.16 -47.85
CA GLY A 88 27.15 3.11 -49.13
C GLY A 88 28.61 2.67 -48.99
N PHE A 89 29.32 3.22 -48.00
CA PHE A 89 30.70 2.86 -47.68
C PHE A 89 30.83 1.38 -47.28
N LEU A 90 29.95 0.89 -46.41
CA LEU A 90 29.93 -0.52 -45.99
C LEU A 90 29.60 -1.47 -47.14
N MET A 91 28.69 -1.08 -48.04
CA MET A 91 28.40 -1.84 -49.27
C MET A 91 29.60 -1.91 -50.21
N VAL A 92 30.35 -0.81 -50.37
CA VAL A 92 31.59 -0.80 -51.18
C VAL A 92 32.63 -1.74 -50.56
N LEU A 93 32.88 -1.65 -49.25
CA LEU A 93 33.81 -2.53 -48.55
C LEU A 93 33.39 -4.01 -48.61
N ALA A 94 32.10 -4.31 -48.41
CA ALA A 94 31.57 -5.67 -48.50
C ALA A 94 31.70 -6.26 -49.92
N SER A 95 31.49 -5.43 -50.95
CA SER A 95 31.67 -5.85 -52.35
C SER A 95 33.12 -6.17 -52.71
N ILE A 96 34.07 -5.41 -52.14
CA ILE A 96 35.52 -5.63 -52.30
C ILE A 96 35.94 -6.91 -51.57
N GLY A 97 35.34 -7.23 -50.42
CA GLY A 97 35.65 -8.43 -49.63
C GLY A 97 35.04 -9.73 -50.19
N GLN A 98 33.83 -9.70 -50.74
CA GLN A 98 33.13 -10.90 -51.23
C GLN A 98 33.51 -11.34 -52.65
N SER A 99 34.09 -10.44 -53.44
CA SER A 99 34.54 -10.76 -54.79
C SER A 99 35.85 -10.01 -55.09
N PRO A 100 36.99 -10.68 -55.31
CA PRO A 100 38.23 -10.00 -55.72
C PRO A 100 38.18 -9.45 -57.16
N GLN A 101 37.11 -9.75 -57.92
CA GLN A 101 37.02 -9.41 -59.34
C GLN A 101 36.86 -7.92 -59.66
N PRO A 102 36.34 -7.00 -58.82
CA PRO A 102 36.39 -5.56 -59.08
C PRO A 102 37.83 -5.00 -59.05
N VAL A 103 38.75 -5.66 -58.32
CA VAL A 103 40.19 -5.34 -58.36
C VAL A 103 40.84 -5.93 -59.62
N MET A 104 40.30 -7.03 -60.17
CA MET A 104 40.75 -7.62 -61.44
C MET A 104 40.08 -7.02 -62.70
N LEU A 105 38.96 -6.31 -62.56
CA LEU A 105 38.27 -5.58 -63.64
C LEU A 105 38.77 -4.14 -63.81
N ALA A 106 39.73 -3.71 -62.99
CA ALA A 106 40.63 -2.63 -63.35
C ALA A 106 41.61 -3.12 -64.43
N ASN A 107 41.05 -3.38 -65.61
CA ASN A 107 41.74 -3.82 -66.80
C ASN A 107 41.64 -2.70 -67.84
N PRO A 108 42.53 -1.70 -67.84
CA PRO A 108 42.69 -0.81 -68.97
C PRO A 108 43.80 -1.43 -69.81
N GLU A 109 43.44 -2.19 -70.84
CA GLU A 109 44.30 -2.55 -71.98
C GLU A 109 45.84 -2.38 -71.75
N GLY A 110 46.47 -3.30 -71.01
CA GLY A 110 47.93 -3.40 -70.89
C GLY A 110 48.60 -2.90 -69.59
N PRO A 111 49.95 -2.90 -69.54
CA PRO A 111 50.76 -2.68 -68.31
C PRO A 111 50.54 -1.31 -67.64
N VAL A 112 50.24 -0.29 -68.45
CA VAL A 112 50.00 1.09 -67.98
C VAL A 112 48.71 1.20 -67.18
N GLY A 113 47.70 0.42 -67.55
CA GLY A 113 46.42 0.42 -66.87
C GLY A 113 46.44 -0.24 -65.50
N ALA A 114 47.22 -1.33 -65.36
CA ALA A 114 47.45 -1.98 -64.08
C ALA A 114 48.19 -1.06 -63.10
N VAL A 115 49.18 -0.29 -63.57
CA VAL A 115 49.87 0.72 -62.74
C VAL A 115 48.91 1.83 -62.32
N ARG A 116 48.04 2.31 -63.22
CA ARG A 116 47.07 3.37 -62.92
C ARG A 116 46.02 2.91 -61.89
N ALA A 117 45.57 1.66 -61.98
CA ALA A 117 44.68 1.04 -60.99
C ALA A 117 45.36 0.85 -59.62
N GLY A 118 46.61 0.38 -59.62
CA GLY A 118 47.42 0.27 -58.40
C GLY A 118 47.66 1.63 -57.74
N MET A 119 47.87 2.69 -58.51
CA MET A 119 48.00 4.06 -58.01
C MET A 119 46.69 4.57 -57.40
N ILE A 120 45.53 4.31 -58.03
CA ILE A 120 44.22 4.71 -57.50
C ILE A 120 43.91 3.99 -56.18
N ILE A 121 44.19 2.68 -56.10
CA ILE A 121 44.04 1.93 -54.84
C ILE A 121 45.02 2.46 -53.78
N ALA A 122 46.27 2.75 -54.16
CA ALA A 122 47.27 3.30 -53.24
C ALA A 122 46.90 4.70 -52.71
N ASP A 123 46.22 5.54 -53.51
CA ASP A 123 45.72 6.86 -53.09
C ASP A 123 44.43 6.78 -52.26
N LEU A 124 43.54 5.83 -52.55
CA LEU A 124 42.25 5.69 -51.86
C LEU A 124 42.37 4.96 -50.53
N THR A 125 43.31 4.01 -50.39
CA THR A 125 43.44 3.19 -49.18
C THR A 125 43.70 4.01 -47.90
N PRO A 126 44.57 5.03 -47.90
CA PRO A 126 44.77 5.90 -46.73
C PRO A 126 43.49 6.66 -46.34
N ALA A 127 42.76 7.22 -47.31
CA ALA A 127 41.53 7.96 -47.05
C ALA A 127 40.42 7.07 -46.46
N LEU A 128 40.23 5.87 -47.02
CA LEU A 128 39.27 4.89 -46.49
C LEU A 128 39.65 4.43 -45.07
N ARG A 129 40.95 4.28 -44.79
CA ARG A 129 41.45 3.92 -43.45
C ARG A 129 41.17 5.04 -42.44
N ASP A 130 41.37 6.29 -42.81
CA ASP A 130 41.10 7.45 -41.95
C ASP A 130 39.61 7.57 -41.61
N ASP A 131 38.72 7.27 -42.55
CA ASP A 131 37.27 7.29 -42.32
C ASP A 131 36.79 6.13 -41.44
N VAL A 132 37.37 4.92 -41.57
CA VAL A 132 37.12 3.82 -40.63
C VAL A 132 37.55 4.19 -39.21
N ILE A 133 38.75 4.78 -39.04
CA ILE A 133 39.26 5.20 -37.73
C ILE A 133 38.41 6.31 -37.13
N ARG A 134 37.88 7.22 -37.95
CA ARG A 134 36.95 8.27 -37.51
C ARG A 134 35.65 7.65 -37.01
N LEU A 135 35.04 6.75 -37.79
CA LEU A 135 33.77 6.12 -37.46
C LEU A 135 33.89 5.23 -36.20
N GLN A 136 35.00 4.50 -36.05
CA GLN A 136 35.30 3.75 -34.82
C GLN A 136 35.33 4.66 -33.60
N ARG A 137 36.00 5.81 -33.67
CA ARG A 137 36.04 6.79 -32.57
C ARG A 137 34.66 7.36 -32.23
N GLU A 138 33.80 7.58 -33.21
CA GLU A 138 32.43 8.07 -32.99
C GLU A 138 31.55 7.00 -32.31
N PHE A 139 31.65 5.74 -32.73
CA PHE A 139 30.96 4.62 -32.06
C PHE A 139 31.47 4.37 -30.65
N ASP A 140 32.78 4.41 -30.43
CA ASP A 140 33.39 4.25 -29.10
C ASP A 140 32.93 5.38 -28.17
N ARG A 141 32.87 6.62 -28.68
CA ARG A 141 32.34 7.77 -27.92
C ARG A 141 30.86 7.59 -27.57
N LEU A 142 30.05 7.10 -28.51
CA LEU A 142 28.63 6.82 -28.26
C LEU A 142 28.45 5.73 -27.20
N ARG A 143 29.26 4.67 -27.24
CA ARG A 143 29.26 3.59 -26.25
C ARG A 143 29.64 4.10 -24.86
N ASP A 144 30.72 4.87 -24.75
CA ASP A 144 31.15 5.49 -23.48
C ASP A 144 30.07 6.42 -22.90
N LEU A 145 29.42 7.24 -23.73
CA LEU A 145 28.32 8.10 -23.28
C LEU A 145 27.12 7.28 -22.77
N ARG A 146 26.78 6.16 -23.42
CA ARG A 146 25.72 5.26 -22.97
C ARG A 146 26.05 4.57 -21.66
N ASP A 147 27.27 4.05 -21.52
CA ASP A 147 27.72 3.40 -20.29
C ASP A 147 27.71 4.38 -19.12
N ARG A 148 28.15 5.63 -19.34
CA ARG A 148 28.06 6.71 -18.35
C ARG A 148 26.61 7.09 -18.02
N ARG A 149 25.71 7.12 -19.00
CA ARG A 149 24.28 7.41 -18.78
C ARG A 149 23.64 6.35 -17.90
N ILE A 150 23.92 5.07 -18.16
CA ILE A 150 23.40 3.95 -17.38
C ILE A 150 23.94 4.02 -15.94
N ALA A 151 25.26 4.18 -15.78
CA ALA A 151 25.88 4.29 -14.45
C ALA A 151 25.35 5.50 -13.66
N ALA A 152 25.21 6.66 -14.31
CA ALA A 152 24.66 7.85 -13.67
C ALA A 152 23.19 7.69 -13.28
N ALA A 153 22.39 6.99 -14.09
CA ALA A 153 20.98 6.70 -13.78
C ALA A 153 20.84 5.73 -12.60
N GLU A 154 21.70 4.71 -12.52
CA GLU A 154 21.73 3.74 -11.42
C GLU A 154 22.13 4.42 -10.10
N MET A 155 23.21 5.20 -10.09
CA MET A 155 23.61 5.96 -8.89
C MET A 155 22.55 6.98 -8.47
N LEU A 156 21.86 7.61 -9.43
CA LEU A 156 20.75 8.52 -9.11
C LEU A 156 19.59 7.77 -8.43
N ARG A 157 19.30 6.54 -8.87
CA ARG A 157 18.26 5.69 -8.26
C ARG A 157 18.63 5.31 -6.83
N GLU A 158 19.85 4.84 -6.61
CA GLU A 158 20.35 4.51 -5.26
C GLU A 158 20.38 5.72 -4.33
N GLY A 159 20.83 6.88 -4.82
CA GLY A 159 20.86 8.11 -4.02
C GLY A 159 19.46 8.61 -3.64
N LEU A 160 18.45 8.37 -4.48
CA LEU A 160 17.06 8.72 -4.18
C LEU A 160 16.47 7.84 -3.06
N ASP A 161 16.75 6.54 -3.08
CA ASP A 161 16.33 5.60 -2.04
C ASP A 161 16.96 5.95 -0.68
N PHE A 162 18.25 6.27 -0.68
CA PHE A 162 18.93 6.72 0.53
C PHE A 162 18.34 8.03 1.07
N ALA A 163 18.05 9.00 0.19
CA ALA A 163 17.44 10.26 0.58
C ALA A 163 16.04 10.06 1.20
N GLN A 164 15.26 9.10 0.68
CA GLN A 164 13.96 8.74 1.27
C GLN A 164 14.12 8.12 2.65
N THR A 165 15.07 7.20 2.81
CA THR A 165 15.39 6.58 4.11
C THR A 165 15.82 7.61 5.14
N ALA A 166 16.70 8.55 4.75
CA ALA A 166 17.16 9.62 5.62
C ALA A 166 16.02 10.57 6.04
N ARG A 167 15.08 10.88 5.13
CA ARG A 167 13.88 11.69 5.44
C ARG A 167 12.95 10.97 6.42
N ALA A 168 12.73 9.67 6.25
CA ALA A 168 11.91 8.89 7.18
C ALA A 168 12.56 8.81 8.58
N ALA A 169 13.89 8.67 8.64
CA ALA A 169 14.63 8.74 9.89
C ALA A 169 14.53 10.13 10.55
N LEU A 170 14.64 11.21 9.76
CA LEU A 170 14.47 12.58 10.24
C LEU A 170 13.06 12.83 10.80
N GLY A 171 12.01 12.39 10.10
CA GLY A 171 10.63 12.53 10.58
C GLY A 171 10.39 11.83 11.92
N ARG A 172 10.92 10.60 12.08
CA ARG A 172 10.87 9.89 13.38
C ARG A 172 11.64 10.62 14.47
N ALA A 173 12.88 11.04 14.20
CA ALA A 173 13.71 11.75 15.17
C ALA A 173 13.07 13.07 15.63
N ILE A 174 12.35 13.77 14.75
CA ILE A 174 11.58 14.98 15.11
C ILE A 174 10.37 14.61 15.98
N SER A 175 9.64 13.54 15.65
CA SER A 175 8.46 13.10 16.40
C SER A 175 8.81 12.61 17.82
N GLU A 176 9.96 11.97 17.99
CA GLU A 176 10.44 11.42 19.26
C GLU A 176 11.13 12.47 20.14
N ARG A 177 11.37 13.68 19.62
CA ARG A 177 12.09 14.74 20.33
C ARG A 177 11.22 15.38 21.41
N GLN A 178 11.64 15.24 22.67
CA GLN A 178 10.96 15.83 23.83
C GLN A 178 11.64 17.13 24.33
N ASP A 179 12.92 17.34 24.03
CA ASP A 179 13.73 18.46 24.53
C ASP A 179 13.84 19.61 23.49
N VAL A 180 12.77 20.42 23.39
CA VAL A 180 12.78 21.66 22.60
C VAL A 180 12.55 22.85 23.54
N PRO A 181 13.43 23.87 23.52
CA PRO A 181 13.17 25.11 24.25
C PRO A 181 11.86 25.75 23.79
N ARG A 182 10.92 25.95 24.71
CA ARG A 182 9.64 26.60 24.47
C ARG A 182 9.62 27.99 25.07
N ARG A 183 9.03 28.95 24.38
CA ARG A 183 8.73 30.27 24.94
C ARG A 183 7.50 30.14 25.82
N PHE A 184 7.63 30.36 27.13
CA PHE A 184 6.48 30.47 28.02
C PHE A 184 5.74 31.78 27.70
N VAL A 185 4.57 31.67 27.09
CA VAL A 185 3.58 32.73 26.95
C VAL A 185 2.21 32.09 27.23
N GLU A 186 1.31 32.83 27.86
CA GLU A 186 -0.02 32.39 28.33
C GLU A 186 -0.79 31.50 27.35
N ASP A 187 -1.58 30.58 27.94
CA ASP A 187 -2.44 29.57 27.33
C ASP A 187 -2.22 29.37 25.81
N PRO A 188 -1.14 28.65 25.42
CA PRO A 188 -0.81 28.40 24.02
C PRO A 188 -1.96 27.72 23.26
N ALA A 189 -2.86 27.03 23.96
CA ALA A 189 -4.05 26.45 23.36
C ALA A 189 -5.03 27.52 22.89
N GLN A 190 -5.26 28.60 23.65
CA GLN A 190 -6.18 29.66 23.25
C GLN A 190 -5.65 30.49 22.08
N SER A 191 -4.35 30.84 22.09
CA SER A 191 -3.73 31.59 21.00
C SER A 191 -3.66 30.74 19.72
N ALA A 192 -3.31 29.46 19.85
CA ALA A 192 -3.36 28.51 18.73
C ALA A 192 -4.79 28.28 18.22
N GLN A 193 -5.79 28.25 19.10
CA GLN A 193 -7.20 28.08 18.71
C GLN A 193 -7.77 29.30 17.98
N ARG A 194 -7.41 30.53 18.40
CA ARG A 194 -7.76 31.76 17.67
C ARG A 194 -7.12 31.78 16.29
N LEU A 195 -5.83 31.45 16.20
CA LEU A 195 -5.10 31.38 14.92
C LEU A 195 -5.59 30.23 14.02
N ALA A 196 -5.95 29.08 14.59
CA ALA A 196 -6.49 27.93 13.85
C ALA A 196 -7.90 28.17 13.30
N SER A 197 -8.66 29.11 13.87
CA SER A 197 -9.96 29.51 13.33
C SER A 197 -9.85 30.33 12.03
N ALA A 198 -8.66 30.87 11.73
CA ALA A 198 -8.44 31.69 10.55
C ALA A 198 -8.29 30.81 9.29
N GLN A 199 -9.33 30.81 8.45
CA GLN A 199 -9.34 30.00 7.23
C GLN A 199 -8.54 30.61 6.05
N THR A 200 -8.17 31.89 6.11
CA THR A 200 -7.45 32.59 5.02
C THR A 200 -6.28 33.41 5.56
N LEU A 201 -5.28 33.69 4.71
CA LEU A 201 -4.12 34.51 5.11
C LEU A 201 -4.53 35.92 5.54
N ALA A 202 -5.60 36.46 4.95
CA ALA A 202 -6.12 37.77 5.30
C ALA A 202 -6.77 37.79 6.70
N ALA A 203 -7.55 36.75 7.03
CA ALA A 203 -8.12 36.59 8.37
C ALA A 203 -7.03 36.36 9.42
N LEU A 204 -6.06 35.49 9.10
CA LEU A 204 -4.94 35.17 9.98
C LEU A 204 -4.06 36.40 10.28
N ALA A 205 -3.80 37.22 9.27
CA ALA A 205 -3.05 38.46 9.45
C ALA A 205 -3.83 39.52 10.28
N SER A 206 -5.16 39.44 10.33
CA SER A 206 -5.98 40.29 11.20
C SER A 206 -5.94 39.81 12.66
N GLU A 207 -5.97 38.50 12.88
CA GLU A 207 -5.83 37.89 14.22
C GLU A 207 -4.44 38.12 14.82
N LEU A 208 -3.38 38.01 14.00
CA LEU A 208 -1.99 38.26 14.43
C LEU A 208 -1.72 39.73 14.80
N ALA A 209 -2.48 40.69 14.25
CA ALA A 209 -2.32 42.11 14.56
C ALA A 209 -2.91 42.51 15.94
N GLY A 210 -3.66 41.62 16.59
CA GLY A 210 -4.30 41.85 17.89
C GLY A 210 -3.57 41.25 19.09
N LEU A 211 -2.41 40.62 18.89
CA LEU A 211 -1.62 40.00 19.96
C LEU A 211 -0.53 40.97 20.46
N ASP A 212 -0.53 41.28 21.77
CA ASP A 212 0.57 42.01 22.42
C ASP A 212 1.72 41.03 22.67
N MET A 213 2.86 41.24 22.01
CA MET A 213 4.02 40.33 22.04
C MET A 213 5.22 40.97 22.75
N PRO A 214 5.90 40.31 23.71
CA PRO A 214 7.05 40.89 24.41
C PRO A 214 8.34 40.90 23.57
N ALA A 215 9.23 41.83 23.91
CA ALA A 215 10.34 42.29 23.07
C ALA A 215 11.58 41.36 22.93
N GLN A 216 12.16 41.47 21.73
CA GLN A 216 13.53 41.21 21.22
C GLN A 216 14.13 39.79 21.04
N THR A 217 14.45 39.51 19.76
CA THR A 217 15.81 39.17 19.30
C THR A 217 16.15 40.14 18.14
N ASP A 218 17.32 40.76 18.12
CA ASP A 218 17.74 41.64 17.00
C ASP A 218 17.98 40.81 15.73
N LEU A 219 17.16 41.03 14.69
CA LEU A 219 17.49 40.59 13.33
C LEU A 219 18.65 41.45 12.83
N ALA A 220 19.85 40.87 12.75
CA ALA A 220 20.95 41.52 12.05
C ALA A 220 20.53 41.81 10.59
N PRO A 221 20.82 43.00 10.04
CA PRO A 221 20.45 43.33 8.66
C PRO A 221 21.35 42.54 7.71
N ALA A 222 20.94 41.34 7.34
CA ALA A 222 21.69 40.47 6.42
C ALA A 222 21.02 40.49 5.04
N ALA A 223 21.76 40.98 4.05
CA ALA A 223 21.32 41.10 2.66
C ALA A 223 21.33 39.77 1.87
N ASP A 224 21.46 38.62 2.53
CA ASP A 224 21.48 37.29 1.91
C ASP A 224 20.94 36.23 2.90
N LEU A 225 19.61 36.10 2.98
CA LEU A 225 18.97 35.02 3.73
C LEU A 225 19.03 33.72 2.90
N PRO A 226 19.40 32.57 3.50
CA PRO A 226 19.34 31.30 2.78
C PRO A 226 17.90 30.99 2.38
N LEU A 227 17.72 30.39 1.20
CA LEU A 227 16.40 29.95 0.77
C LEU A 227 15.91 28.81 1.69
N PRO A 228 14.62 28.81 2.08
CA PRO A 228 14.08 27.78 2.97
C PRO A 228 14.04 26.39 2.31
N VAL A 229 14.09 26.32 0.98
CA VAL A 229 14.11 25.06 0.21
C VAL A 229 15.03 25.22 -1.00
N ALA A 230 15.64 24.13 -1.45
CA ALA A 230 16.33 24.09 -2.73
C ALA A 230 15.31 24.15 -3.89
N GLY A 231 15.49 25.10 -4.81
CA GLY A 231 14.56 25.30 -5.91
C GLY A 231 14.87 26.52 -6.78
N ILE A 232 14.00 26.76 -7.75
CA ILE A 232 14.13 27.89 -8.69
C ILE A 232 13.13 28.97 -8.28
N ILE A 233 13.63 30.20 -8.06
CA ILE A 233 12.77 31.35 -7.79
C ILE A 233 11.97 31.69 -9.06
N ARG A 234 10.64 31.75 -8.93
CA ARG A 234 9.73 32.20 -9.98
C ARG A 234 9.18 33.58 -9.62
N THR A 235 9.03 34.43 -10.63
CA THR A 235 8.36 35.72 -10.49
C THR A 235 6.89 35.48 -10.15
N GLY A 236 6.42 36.02 -9.01
CA GLY A 236 5.06 35.81 -8.49
C GLY A 236 3.95 36.33 -9.41
N THR A 237 2.73 35.85 -9.18
CA THR A 237 1.52 36.35 -9.83
C THR A 237 0.99 37.60 -9.10
N PRO A 238 0.30 38.54 -9.79
CA PRO A 238 -0.22 39.77 -9.18
C PRO A 238 -1.12 39.54 -7.95
N ASP A 239 -1.76 38.37 -7.87
CA ASP A 239 -2.74 38.03 -6.85
C ASP A 239 -2.12 37.46 -5.55
N ARG A 240 -0.81 37.20 -5.50
CA ARG A 240 -0.14 36.59 -4.34
C ARG A 240 1.19 37.29 -4.01
N PRO A 241 1.23 38.24 -3.06
CA PRO A 241 2.46 38.94 -2.68
C PRO A 241 3.43 38.00 -1.94
N GLY A 242 4.65 37.84 -2.46
CA GLY A 242 5.72 37.07 -1.83
C GLY A 242 6.74 36.52 -2.84
N ILE A 243 7.74 35.77 -2.35
CA ILE A 243 8.68 35.02 -3.18
C ILE A 243 8.09 33.64 -3.45
N THR A 244 8.09 33.22 -4.71
CA THR A 244 7.65 31.86 -5.08
C THR A 244 8.83 30.98 -5.45
N ILE A 245 9.00 29.84 -4.78
CA ILE A 245 10.09 28.89 -5.06
C ILE A 245 9.50 27.59 -5.60
N ALA A 246 9.90 27.21 -6.81
CA ALA A 246 9.56 25.92 -7.37
C ALA A 246 10.58 24.88 -6.86
N ALA A 247 10.12 23.95 -6.02
CA ALA A 247 10.94 22.92 -5.38
C ALA A 247 10.59 21.51 -5.86
N ALA A 248 11.51 20.56 -5.67
CA ALA A 248 11.24 19.16 -5.96
C ALA A 248 10.19 18.57 -5.00
N PRO A 249 9.43 17.55 -5.41
CA PRO A 249 8.55 16.83 -4.50
C PRO A 249 9.34 16.28 -3.30
N GLN A 250 8.75 16.32 -2.11
CA GLN A 250 9.34 15.85 -0.86
C GLN A 250 10.65 16.57 -0.45
N ALA A 251 11.00 17.70 -1.09
CA ALA A 251 12.16 18.49 -0.70
C ALA A 251 12.04 18.98 0.75
N LEU A 252 13.15 18.95 1.48
CA LEU A 252 13.20 19.41 2.86
C LEU A 252 13.12 20.93 2.95
N VAL A 253 12.12 21.42 3.67
CA VAL A 253 11.96 22.84 3.98
C VAL A 253 12.60 23.11 5.34
N THR A 254 13.44 24.14 5.42
CA THR A 254 14.21 24.50 6.62
C THR A 254 14.02 25.96 6.99
N SER A 255 14.26 26.28 8.26
CA SER A 255 14.15 27.64 8.77
C SER A 255 15.33 28.49 8.29
N PRO A 256 15.11 29.60 7.59
CA PRO A 256 16.22 30.43 7.09
C PRO A 256 16.99 31.13 8.22
N VAL A 257 16.34 31.32 9.38
CA VAL A 257 16.89 32.00 10.56
C VAL A 257 16.39 31.32 11.84
N ARG A 258 16.98 31.66 12.98
CA ARG A 258 16.41 31.28 14.28
C ARG A 258 15.10 32.06 14.49
N ALA A 259 14.02 31.38 14.83
CA ALA A 259 12.70 31.99 15.00
C ALA A 259 11.81 31.20 15.95
N THR A 260 10.78 31.85 16.50
CA THR A 260 9.72 31.16 17.25
C THR A 260 8.64 30.67 16.31
N LEU A 261 8.22 29.41 16.41
CA LEU A 261 7.09 28.88 15.63
C LEU A 261 5.79 29.35 16.27
N LEU A 262 5.03 30.19 15.58
CA LEU A 262 3.76 30.73 16.08
C LEU A 262 2.56 29.89 15.68
N PHE A 263 2.59 29.31 14.48
CA PHE A 263 1.48 28.53 13.95
C PHE A 263 1.96 27.44 13.01
N ARG A 264 1.29 26.29 13.07
CA ARG A 264 1.42 25.17 12.14
C ARG A 264 0.04 24.59 11.87
N GLY A 265 -0.38 24.56 10.61
CA GLY A 265 -1.64 23.92 10.24
C GLY A 265 -2.05 24.16 8.79
N PRO A 266 -3.13 23.51 8.33
CA PRO A 266 -3.67 23.72 7.00
C PRO A 266 -4.36 25.09 6.91
N LEU A 267 -4.18 25.76 5.77
CA LEU A 267 -4.87 27.01 5.45
C LEU A 267 -5.48 26.91 4.04
N LEU A 268 -6.70 27.43 3.89
CA LEU A 268 -7.43 27.37 2.62
C LEU A 268 -6.62 28.08 1.52
N ASP A 269 -6.50 27.45 0.35
CA ASP A 269 -5.68 27.88 -0.81
C ASP A 269 -4.15 27.84 -0.65
N TYR A 270 -3.62 27.48 0.53
CA TYR A 270 -2.18 27.51 0.85
C TYR A 270 -1.59 26.17 1.34
N GLY A 271 -2.43 25.16 1.62
CA GLY A 271 -1.96 23.86 2.14
C GLY A 271 -1.44 24.00 3.58
N ASN A 272 -0.47 23.17 3.97
CA ASN A 272 0.15 23.33 5.29
C ASN A 272 1.04 24.59 5.32
N VAL A 273 0.81 25.41 6.35
CA VAL A 273 1.50 26.68 6.58
C VAL A 273 2.23 26.60 7.92
N VAL A 274 3.47 27.10 7.93
CA VAL A 274 4.24 27.38 9.13
C VAL A 274 4.50 28.87 9.22
N ILE A 275 4.21 29.47 10.38
CA ILE A 275 4.47 30.89 10.65
C ILE A 275 5.58 30.99 11.69
N LEU A 276 6.63 31.71 11.31
CA LEU A 276 7.79 31.95 12.14
C LEU A 276 7.91 33.44 12.49
N GLU A 277 8.28 33.72 13.72
CA GLU A 277 8.62 35.05 14.22
C GLU A 277 10.12 35.12 14.55
N PRO A 278 10.95 35.58 13.59
CA PRO A 278 12.38 35.78 13.83
C PRO A 278 12.72 37.03 14.67
N ALA A 279 11.88 38.07 14.62
CA ALA A 279 11.99 39.26 15.45
C ALA A 279 10.61 39.91 15.62
N GLU A 280 10.52 40.87 16.54
CA GLU A 280 9.33 41.67 16.80
C GLU A 280 8.83 42.33 15.50
N ASP A 281 7.53 42.23 15.25
CA ASP A 281 6.84 42.73 14.06
C ASP A 281 7.30 42.13 12.72
N VAL A 282 8.06 41.03 12.71
CA VAL A 282 8.49 40.33 11.48
C VAL A 282 7.95 38.91 11.49
N LEU A 283 7.11 38.59 10.50
CA LEU A 283 6.57 37.25 10.31
C LEU A 283 7.04 36.67 8.98
N PHE A 284 7.53 35.42 9.03
CA PHE A 284 7.79 34.60 7.86
C PHE A 284 6.66 33.58 7.75
N VAL A 285 5.86 33.71 6.69
CA VAL A 285 4.80 32.74 6.36
C VAL A 285 5.34 31.83 5.26
N ILE A 286 5.50 30.54 5.57
CA ILE A 286 6.00 29.52 4.65
C ILE A 286 4.87 28.54 4.39
N ALA A 287 4.45 28.41 3.13
CA ALA A 287 3.31 27.61 2.71
C ALA A 287 3.64 26.67 1.54
N GLY A 288 2.78 25.69 1.27
CA GLY A 288 2.92 24.75 0.14
C GLY A 288 3.57 23.41 0.51
N MET A 289 3.74 23.12 1.80
CA MET A 289 4.24 21.84 2.31
C MET A 289 3.12 20.79 2.38
N ALA A 290 3.46 19.52 2.19
CA ALA A 290 2.55 18.40 2.48
C ALA A 290 2.62 17.98 3.94
N GLU A 291 3.79 18.11 4.57
CA GLU A 291 3.99 17.79 5.98
C GLU A 291 4.71 18.95 6.65
N ALA A 292 4.31 19.31 7.87
CA ALA A 292 4.92 20.38 8.64
C ALA A 292 5.36 19.89 10.03
N PHE A 293 6.56 20.29 10.44
CA PHE A 293 7.22 19.88 11.67
C PHE A 293 7.16 20.98 12.75
N GLY A 294 7.39 20.58 14.00
CA GLY A 294 7.42 21.47 15.17
C GLY A 294 6.05 21.76 15.78
N GLN A 295 6.05 22.34 16.99
CA GLN A 295 4.85 22.75 17.73
C GLN A 295 4.83 24.27 17.94
N PRO A 296 3.65 24.91 17.99
CA PRO A 296 3.54 26.32 18.36
C PRO A 296 4.20 26.59 19.72
N GLY A 297 4.99 27.66 19.79
CA GLY A 297 5.78 28.06 20.96
C GLY A 297 7.23 27.55 20.98
N GLU A 298 7.62 26.66 20.05
CA GLU A 298 8.99 26.14 19.95
C GLU A 298 9.96 27.17 19.34
N ILE A 299 11.18 27.22 19.87
CA ILE A 299 12.28 28.00 19.29
C ILE A 299 13.01 27.13 18.26
N ILE A 300 12.86 27.48 16.99
CA ILE A 300 13.46 26.79 15.85
C ILE A 300 14.81 27.45 15.52
N ALA A 301 15.87 26.64 15.41
CA ALA A 301 17.19 27.12 15.01
C ALA A 301 17.27 27.45 13.51
N ALA A 302 18.23 28.26 13.09
CA ALA A 302 18.52 28.43 11.67
C ALA A 302 18.97 27.08 11.06
N GLY A 303 18.46 26.75 9.88
CA GLY A 303 18.66 25.48 9.19
C GLY A 303 17.82 24.31 9.73
N ALA A 304 17.04 24.48 10.80
CA ALA A 304 16.22 23.41 11.36
C ALA A 304 15.04 23.05 10.45
N PRO A 305 14.61 21.78 10.43
CA PRO A 305 13.56 21.30 9.54
C PRO A 305 12.18 21.86 9.93
N LEU A 306 11.44 22.35 8.93
CA LEU A 306 10.09 22.90 9.06
C LEU A 306 9.02 22.01 8.42
N GLY A 307 9.38 21.17 7.46
CA GLY A 307 8.43 20.33 6.76
C GLY A 307 8.98 19.72 5.47
N LEU A 308 8.13 18.96 4.78
CA LEU A 308 8.42 18.33 3.49
C LEU A 308 7.43 18.82 2.42
N MET A 309 7.93 19.04 1.21
CA MET A 309 7.12 19.46 0.07
C MET A 309 6.17 18.37 -0.43
N GLY A 310 4.97 18.76 -0.90
CA GLY A 310 4.02 17.83 -1.53
C GLY A 310 4.30 17.48 -2.99
N GLY A 311 3.61 16.43 -3.48
CA GLY A 311 3.56 16.02 -4.90
C GLY A 311 3.97 14.56 -5.17
N THR A 312 3.33 13.91 -6.17
CA THR A 312 3.59 12.52 -6.60
C THR A 312 4.09 12.38 -8.05
N SER A 313 4.30 13.49 -8.78
CA SER A 313 4.84 13.49 -10.16
C SER A 313 5.47 14.85 -10.49
N ALA A 314 6.25 14.91 -11.58
CA ALA A 314 7.25 15.93 -11.95
C ALA A 314 6.80 17.41 -12.10
N TRP A 315 5.72 17.84 -11.48
CA TRP A 315 5.34 19.25 -11.35
C TRP A 315 5.90 19.79 -10.03
N MET A 316 6.84 20.73 -10.14
CA MET A 316 7.45 21.42 -8.99
C MET A 316 6.37 22.16 -8.19
N THR A 317 6.28 21.87 -6.90
CA THR A 317 5.34 22.54 -5.99
C THR A 317 5.90 23.90 -5.60
N LEU A 318 5.02 24.91 -5.54
CA LEU A 318 5.36 26.32 -5.36
C LEU A 318 5.28 26.70 -3.88
N ILE A 319 6.39 27.09 -3.25
CA ILE A 319 6.39 27.70 -1.91
C ILE A 319 6.10 29.18 -2.03
N LEU A 320 5.20 29.74 -1.20
CA LEU A 320 5.09 31.19 -1.00
C LEU A 320 5.80 31.59 0.30
N VAL A 321 6.67 32.61 0.22
CA VAL A 321 7.24 33.30 1.39
C VAL A 321 6.75 34.74 1.42
N THR A 322 5.93 35.10 2.41
CA THR A 322 5.47 36.48 2.62
C THR A 322 6.14 37.05 3.88
N ILE A 323 6.80 38.21 3.74
CA ILE A 323 7.41 38.96 4.83
C ILE A 323 6.57 40.21 5.08
N ARG A 324 5.95 40.33 6.26
CA ARG A 324 5.14 41.51 6.63
C ARG A 324 5.74 42.19 7.86
N ARG A 325 5.97 43.50 7.76
CA ARG A 325 6.38 44.39 8.86
C ARG A 325 5.13 45.12 9.36
N LEU A 326 4.72 44.93 10.61
CA LEU A 326 3.60 45.67 11.19
C LEU A 326 4.09 47.08 11.58
N MET A 327 3.49 48.13 10.99
CA MET A 327 3.66 49.52 11.42
C MET A 327 2.28 50.20 11.42
N PRO A 328 2.04 51.19 12.30
CA PRO A 328 0.74 51.84 12.41
C PRO A 328 0.48 52.76 11.21
N VAL A 329 -0.75 52.69 10.70
CA VAL A 329 -1.26 53.40 9.53
C VAL A 329 -1.24 54.92 9.73
N ARG A 330 -0.60 55.67 8.83
CA ARG A 330 -1.10 56.96 8.32
C ARG A 330 -0.70 57.21 6.86
N PRO A 331 -1.55 57.91 6.08
CA PRO A 331 -1.50 57.92 4.62
C PRO A 331 -0.53 58.99 4.10
N ARG A 332 0.25 58.65 3.08
CA ARG A 332 0.80 59.58 2.06
C ARG A 332 1.63 58.79 1.05
N SER A 333 1.05 58.45 -0.10
CA SER A 333 1.76 58.70 -1.36
C SER A 333 1.94 60.23 -1.45
N PRO A 334 3.07 60.77 -1.94
CA PRO A 334 3.51 60.63 -3.34
C PRO A 334 5.05 60.50 -3.49
N PHE A 335 5.57 60.09 -4.65
CA PHE A 335 6.49 60.84 -5.55
C PHE A 335 7.39 59.76 -6.22
N ILE A 336 7.84 59.82 -7.48
CA ILE A 336 7.56 60.67 -8.64
C ILE A 336 8.08 59.94 -9.90
N LEU A 337 7.39 60.16 -11.02
CA LEU A 337 7.78 59.85 -12.41
C LEU A 337 8.78 60.89 -12.97
N ARG A 338 9.73 60.45 -13.81
CA ARG A 338 10.18 61.11 -15.07
C ARG A 338 11.20 60.21 -15.79
N SER A 339 11.28 60.09 -17.11
CA SER A 339 10.86 60.95 -18.24
C SER A 339 10.76 60.09 -19.51
N GLY A 340 9.64 60.08 -20.25
CA GLY A 340 9.50 60.73 -21.58
C GLY A 340 9.50 59.67 -22.70
N MET A 341 8.72 59.66 -23.78
CA MET A 341 7.82 60.57 -24.50
C MET A 341 6.71 59.68 -25.12
N GLY A 342 5.42 60.04 -25.05
CA GLY A 342 4.66 60.66 -26.15
C GLY A 342 4.28 59.65 -27.26
N LYS A 343 3.03 59.45 -27.73
CA LYS A 343 1.78 60.21 -27.70
C LYS A 343 0.65 59.28 -28.20
N LEU A 344 -0.57 59.43 -27.63
CA LEU A 344 -1.93 59.50 -28.24
C LEU A 344 -2.31 58.42 -29.29
N ARG A 345 -3.50 57.81 -29.32
CA ARG A 345 -4.86 58.32 -28.99
C ARG A 345 -5.89 57.17 -29.03
N SER A 346 -6.99 57.37 -28.32
CA SER A 346 -8.27 56.63 -28.36
C SER A 346 -8.86 56.54 -29.80
N THR A 347 -9.86 55.70 -30.13
CA THR A 347 -11.24 55.74 -29.60
C THR A 347 -12.11 54.58 -30.13
N ARG A 348 -13.17 54.32 -29.37
CA ARG A 348 -14.32 53.41 -29.53
C ARG A 348 -15.14 53.54 -30.82
N MET A 349 -15.75 52.39 -31.17
CA MET A 349 -17.16 52.12 -31.58
C MET A 349 -17.86 53.06 -32.57
N HIS A 350 -18.46 52.46 -33.61
CA HIS A 350 -19.92 52.39 -33.75
C HIS A 350 -20.34 51.31 -34.75
N GLY A 351 -21.41 50.60 -34.42
CA GLY A 351 -22.11 49.70 -35.33
C GLY A 351 -23.44 50.29 -35.82
N SER A 352 -23.94 49.74 -36.92
CA SER A 352 -25.36 49.79 -37.32
C SER A 352 -25.55 48.72 -38.41
N ARG A 353 -26.28 47.64 -38.13
CA ARG A 353 -27.69 47.33 -38.56
C ARG A 353 -27.81 47.22 -40.09
N TRP A 354 -28.44 46.23 -40.71
CA TRP A 354 -29.61 45.42 -40.33
C TRP A 354 -29.81 44.28 -41.38
N ASN A 355 -30.49 43.19 -40.97
CA ASN A 355 -31.43 42.27 -41.67
C ASN A 355 -31.46 42.26 -43.22
N ARG A 356 -31.65 41.14 -43.94
CA ARG A 356 -32.70 40.11 -43.76
C ARG A 356 -32.47 38.94 -44.75
N MET A 357 -32.67 37.73 -44.22
CA MET A 357 -33.08 36.44 -44.79
C MET A 357 -33.46 36.32 -46.30
N GLY A 358 -32.95 35.26 -46.94
CA GLY A 358 -33.44 34.69 -48.20
C GLY A 358 -32.59 33.51 -48.72
N LYS A 359 -32.98 32.27 -48.36
CA LYS A 359 -32.55 30.98 -48.99
C LYS A 359 -33.29 30.78 -50.35
N PRO A 360 -33.05 29.72 -51.18
CA PRO A 360 -31.99 28.70 -51.15
C PRO A 360 -31.31 28.36 -52.52
N MET A 361 -30.13 27.72 -52.42
CA MET A 361 -29.66 26.49 -53.10
C MET A 361 -29.55 26.40 -54.63
N ASN A 362 -28.30 26.28 -55.13
CA ASN A 362 -27.68 25.11 -55.79
C ASN A 362 -26.65 25.56 -56.84
N LYS A 363 -25.38 25.17 -56.63
CA LYS A 363 -24.60 24.43 -57.64
C LYS A 363 -23.24 24.04 -57.07
N LEU A 364 -23.10 22.73 -56.92
CA LEU A 364 -21.88 21.95 -56.80
C LEU A 364 -20.93 22.21 -57.98
N MET A 365 -19.66 21.86 -57.74
CA MET A 365 -18.55 21.61 -58.68
C MET A 365 -17.59 22.77 -58.94
N MET A 366 -16.69 23.01 -57.97
CA MET A 366 -15.26 23.25 -58.23
C MET A 366 -14.45 23.15 -56.93
N ALA A 367 -14.27 21.93 -56.39
CA ALA A 367 -13.31 21.65 -55.32
C ALA A 367 -13.03 20.15 -55.23
N ALA A 368 -12.36 19.57 -56.24
CA ALA A 368 -11.99 18.15 -56.22
C ALA A 368 -10.52 17.87 -56.59
N THR A 369 -9.68 18.89 -56.75
CA THR A 369 -8.26 18.67 -57.10
C THR A 369 -7.26 19.34 -56.15
N GLY A 370 -7.70 20.18 -55.20
CA GLY A 370 -6.83 20.79 -54.18
C GLY A 370 -6.75 20.08 -52.83
N GLY A 371 -7.72 19.22 -52.50
CA GLY A 371 -7.87 18.62 -51.17
C GLY A 371 -7.13 17.29 -50.95
N ALA A 372 -6.81 16.56 -52.02
CA ALA A 372 -6.27 15.20 -51.90
C ALA A 372 -4.76 15.16 -51.59
N VAL A 373 -3.99 16.19 -51.95
CA VAL A 373 -2.53 16.22 -51.71
C VAL A 373 -2.19 16.76 -50.31
N LEU A 374 -2.99 17.69 -49.78
CA LEU A 374 -2.83 18.21 -48.42
C LEU A 374 -3.36 17.26 -47.33
N GLY A 375 -4.37 16.44 -47.64
CA GLY A 375 -4.88 15.42 -46.71
C GLY A 375 -3.94 14.23 -46.50
N LEU A 376 -3.15 13.85 -47.52
CA LEU A 376 -2.20 12.73 -47.45
C LEU A 376 -0.84 13.10 -46.82
N LEU A 377 -0.48 14.38 -46.79
CA LEU A 377 0.76 14.85 -46.17
C LEU A 377 0.61 15.18 -44.67
N VAL A 378 -0.62 15.46 -44.22
CA VAL A 378 -0.89 15.78 -42.80
C VAL A 378 -1.19 14.52 -41.98
N THR A 379 -1.69 13.43 -42.58
CA THR A 379 -1.92 12.16 -41.86
C THR A 379 -0.65 11.36 -41.60
N SER A 380 0.39 11.46 -42.43
CA SER A 380 1.66 10.73 -42.23
C SER A 380 2.55 11.34 -41.14
N GLN A 381 2.51 12.67 -40.97
CA GLN A 381 3.33 13.39 -39.98
C GLN A 381 2.76 13.31 -38.55
N VAL A 382 1.48 12.96 -38.39
CA VAL A 382 0.81 12.89 -37.08
C VAL A 382 0.50 11.45 -36.66
N ALA A 383 0.40 10.49 -37.58
CA ALA A 383 0.20 9.07 -37.25
C ALA A 383 1.53 8.31 -37.01
N GLY A 384 2.64 8.76 -37.60
CA GLY A 384 3.97 8.14 -37.44
C GLY A 384 4.48 8.09 -35.99
N PRO A 385 4.37 9.18 -35.20
CA PRO A 385 4.80 9.19 -33.80
C PRO A 385 3.95 8.32 -32.87
N LEU A 386 2.67 8.11 -33.20
CA LEU A 386 1.75 7.28 -32.40
C LEU A 386 1.96 5.77 -32.65
N LEU A 387 2.27 5.37 -33.90
CA LEU A 387 2.61 3.98 -34.23
C LEU A 387 4.05 3.60 -33.85
N ALA A 388 4.98 4.57 -33.85
CA ALA A 388 6.36 4.36 -33.39
C ALA A 388 6.49 4.27 -31.86
N GLN A 389 5.59 4.92 -31.10
CA GLN A 389 5.57 4.85 -29.64
C GLN A 389 5.05 3.49 -29.15
N GLU A 390 4.11 2.86 -29.85
CA GLU A 390 3.72 1.46 -29.60
C GLU A 390 4.82 0.47 -30.03
N GLN A 391 5.45 0.65 -31.20
CA GLN A 391 6.54 -0.24 -31.64
C GLN A 391 7.77 -0.18 -30.73
N GLY A 392 8.16 1.00 -30.23
CA GLY A 392 9.31 1.15 -29.32
C GLY A 392 9.08 0.53 -27.94
N GLN A 393 7.85 0.54 -27.42
CA GLN A 393 7.51 -0.17 -26.18
C GLN A 393 7.47 -1.70 -26.38
N GLN A 394 6.94 -2.17 -27.52
CA GLN A 394 6.89 -3.58 -27.87
C GLN A 394 8.31 -4.17 -28.02
N THR A 395 9.24 -3.48 -28.71
CA THR A 395 10.64 -3.91 -28.81
C THR A 395 11.30 -4.06 -27.43
N SER A 396 10.98 -3.18 -26.48
CA SER A 396 11.53 -3.26 -25.11
C SER A 396 11.02 -4.45 -24.29
N VAL A 397 9.78 -4.92 -24.52
CA VAL A 397 9.23 -6.08 -23.82
C VAL A 397 9.83 -7.37 -24.39
N TYR A 398 9.98 -7.47 -25.72
CA TYR A 398 10.62 -8.63 -26.34
C TYR A 398 12.10 -8.74 -25.94
N GLU A 399 12.84 -7.63 -25.86
CA GLU A 399 14.21 -7.61 -25.33
C GLU A 399 14.29 -8.11 -23.87
N GLN A 400 13.29 -7.80 -23.04
CA GLN A 400 13.22 -8.29 -21.66
C GLN A 400 12.87 -9.77 -21.57
N LEU A 401 12.03 -10.28 -22.49
CA LEU A 401 11.74 -11.71 -22.60
C LEU A 401 12.96 -12.50 -23.09
N ASP A 402 13.74 -11.94 -24.01
CA ASP A 402 15.01 -12.52 -24.45
C ASP A 402 16.01 -12.59 -23.29
N LEU A 403 16.13 -11.51 -22.50
CA LEU A 403 16.95 -11.50 -21.29
C LEU A 403 16.51 -12.56 -20.27
N PHE A 404 15.20 -12.71 -20.07
CA PHE A 404 14.65 -13.75 -19.19
C PHE A 404 15.02 -15.15 -19.70
N GLY A 405 14.84 -15.41 -21.00
CA GLY A 405 15.23 -16.67 -21.64
C GLY A 405 16.73 -16.96 -21.52
N ASP A 406 17.57 -15.96 -21.75
CA ASP A 406 19.03 -16.06 -21.62
C ASP A 406 19.46 -16.41 -20.19
N ILE A 407 18.83 -15.81 -19.19
CA ILE A 407 19.11 -16.10 -17.77
C ILE A 407 18.64 -17.51 -17.43
N PHE A 408 17.43 -17.89 -17.84
CA PHE A 408 16.88 -19.23 -17.62
C PHE A 408 17.80 -20.32 -18.19
N GLU A 409 18.25 -20.15 -19.44
CA GLU A 409 19.16 -21.09 -20.11
C GLU A 409 20.54 -21.18 -19.44
N ARG A 410 21.08 -20.06 -18.96
CA ARG A 410 22.35 -20.05 -18.20
C ARG A 410 22.25 -20.79 -16.88
N ILE A 411 21.11 -20.69 -16.18
CA ILE A 411 20.87 -21.44 -14.94
C ILE A 411 20.76 -22.93 -15.27
N ARG A 412 19.90 -23.32 -16.21
CA ARG A 412 19.71 -24.73 -16.58
C ARG A 412 21.01 -25.40 -17.03
N ALA A 413 21.84 -24.71 -17.81
CA ALA A 413 23.08 -25.28 -18.35
C ALA A 413 24.30 -25.17 -17.41
N GLY A 414 24.26 -24.28 -16.43
CA GLY A 414 25.45 -23.87 -15.67
C GLY A 414 25.34 -23.94 -14.15
N TYR A 415 24.17 -24.27 -13.59
CA TYR A 415 24.03 -24.49 -12.16
C TYR A 415 24.75 -25.78 -11.72
N VAL A 416 25.22 -25.80 -10.48
CA VAL A 416 26.06 -26.88 -9.95
C VAL A 416 25.30 -28.21 -9.77
N GLU A 417 23.98 -28.12 -9.63
CA GLU A 417 23.06 -29.24 -9.51
C GLU A 417 22.08 -29.24 -10.70
N GLU A 418 21.51 -30.40 -11.01
CA GLU A 418 20.44 -30.50 -12.01
C GLU A 418 19.19 -29.80 -11.46
N VAL A 419 18.63 -28.89 -12.24
CA VAL A 419 17.42 -28.14 -11.88
C VAL A 419 16.23 -28.69 -12.65
N ASP A 420 15.08 -28.78 -11.99
CA ASP A 420 13.83 -29.09 -12.66
C ASP A 420 13.30 -27.84 -13.38
N ASP A 421 13.11 -27.94 -14.71
CA ASP A 421 12.67 -26.82 -15.54
C ASP A 421 11.31 -26.27 -15.11
N ARG A 422 10.41 -27.14 -14.64
CA ARG A 422 9.07 -26.74 -14.22
C ARG A 422 9.13 -25.98 -12.90
N GLU A 423 9.86 -26.48 -11.91
CA GLU A 423 10.05 -25.79 -10.62
C GLU A 423 10.71 -24.41 -10.82
N LEU A 424 11.71 -24.31 -11.71
CA LEU A 424 12.39 -23.05 -11.98
C LEU A 424 11.45 -22.02 -12.63
N ILE A 425 10.59 -22.45 -13.57
CA ILE A 425 9.57 -21.59 -14.19
C ILE A 425 8.51 -21.17 -13.16
N GLU A 426 8.00 -22.11 -12.36
CA GLU A 426 7.00 -21.82 -11.32
C GLU A 426 7.55 -20.84 -10.28
N ALA A 427 8.82 -20.99 -9.88
CA ALA A 427 9.51 -20.06 -8.99
C ALA A 427 9.64 -18.65 -9.60
N ALA A 428 9.95 -18.54 -10.90
CA ALA A 428 10.01 -17.26 -11.60
C ALA A 428 8.64 -16.57 -11.66
N ILE A 429 7.57 -17.32 -11.99
CA ILE A 429 6.19 -16.80 -12.01
C ILE A 429 5.78 -16.32 -10.61
N ASN A 430 6.04 -17.11 -9.58
CA ASN A 430 5.77 -16.74 -8.19
C ASN A 430 6.57 -15.50 -7.76
N GLY A 431 7.84 -15.39 -8.17
CA GLY A 431 8.65 -14.20 -7.92
C GLY A 431 8.06 -12.93 -8.54
N MET A 432 7.54 -13.02 -9.77
CA MET A 432 6.84 -11.89 -10.40
C MET A 432 5.58 -11.49 -9.62
N LEU A 433 4.75 -12.46 -9.21
CA LEU A 433 3.47 -12.19 -8.54
C LEU A 433 3.66 -11.65 -7.12
N THR A 434 4.56 -12.25 -6.34
CA THR A 434 4.86 -11.80 -4.96
C THR A 434 5.53 -10.43 -4.92
N SER A 435 6.20 -10.01 -6.01
CA SER A 435 6.74 -8.65 -6.14
C SER A 435 5.66 -7.57 -6.23
N LEU A 436 4.43 -7.92 -6.60
CA LEU A 436 3.30 -7.00 -6.67
C LEU A 436 2.73 -6.74 -5.28
N ASP A 437 2.45 -7.82 -4.53
CA ASP A 437 1.92 -7.81 -3.18
C ASP A 437 2.04 -9.21 -2.54
N PRO A 438 1.98 -9.35 -1.20
CA PRO A 438 2.12 -10.64 -0.52
C PRO A 438 0.92 -11.61 -0.65
N HIS A 439 -0.13 -11.24 -1.39
CA HIS A 439 -1.35 -12.02 -1.57
C HIS A 439 -1.53 -12.52 -3.02
N SER A 440 -0.73 -12.01 -3.95
CA SER A 440 -0.68 -12.45 -5.34
C SER A 440 0.31 -13.61 -5.50
N SER A 441 -0.17 -14.73 -6.04
CA SER A 441 0.62 -15.97 -6.15
C SER A 441 0.12 -16.86 -7.29
N TYR A 442 1.02 -17.67 -7.85
CA TYR A 442 0.66 -18.78 -8.71
C TYR A 442 0.20 -19.96 -7.83
N LEU A 443 -0.82 -20.66 -8.30
CA LEU A 443 -1.35 -21.86 -7.68
C LEU A 443 -1.11 -23.01 -8.65
N SER A 444 -0.35 -24.00 -8.19
CA SER A 444 -0.23 -25.27 -8.90
C SER A 444 -1.59 -25.97 -8.99
N ALA A 445 -1.67 -27.07 -9.75
CA ALA A 445 -2.90 -27.87 -9.83
C ALA A 445 -3.37 -28.35 -8.45
N GLU A 446 -2.42 -28.77 -7.62
CA GLU A 446 -2.64 -29.22 -6.25
C GLU A 446 -3.10 -28.07 -5.35
N ASP A 447 -2.39 -26.93 -5.37
CA ASP A 447 -2.78 -25.75 -4.57
C ASP A 447 -4.15 -25.21 -4.97
N ALA A 448 -4.45 -25.21 -6.27
CA ALA A 448 -5.76 -24.81 -6.78
C ALA A 448 -6.86 -25.79 -6.33
N ALA A 449 -6.57 -27.09 -6.21
CA ALA A 449 -7.50 -28.08 -5.69
C ALA A 449 -7.71 -27.94 -4.17
N ALA A 450 -6.63 -27.75 -3.42
CA ALA A 450 -6.68 -27.49 -1.97
C ALA A 450 -7.45 -26.19 -1.67
N MET A 451 -7.22 -25.12 -2.44
CA MET A 451 -7.96 -23.87 -2.32
C MET A 451 -9.46 -24.08 -2.59
N ARG A 452 -9.83 -24.88 -3.60
CA ARG A 452 -11.23 -25.20 -3.89
C ARG A 452 -11.92 -25.85 -2.70
N VAL A 453 -11.29 -26.86 -2.08
CA VAL A 453 -11.78 -27.52 -0.85
C VAL A 453 -11.93 -26.52 0.29
N GLN A 454 -10.95 -25.63 0.48
CA GLN A 454 -11.01 -24.59 1.51
C GLN A 454 -12.20 -23.64 1.28
N THR A 455 -12.46 -23.25 0.03
CA THR A 455 -13.55 -22.32 -0.33
C THR A 455 -14.93 -22.96 -0.31
N SER A 456 -15.08 -24.20 -0.76
CA SER A 456 -16.36 -24.92 -0.69
C SER A 456 -16.68 -25.34 0.76
N GLY A 457 -15.63 -25.55 1.56
CA GLY A 457 -15.77 -26.10 2.90
C GLY A 457 -16.21 -27.56 2.88
N GLU A 458 -16.02 -28.26 1.76
CA GLU A 458 -16.41 -29.66 1.61
C GLU A 458 -15.38 -30.44 0.80
N PHE A 459 -15.20 -31.72 1.14
CA PHE A 459 -14.28 -32.64 0.48
C PHE A 459 -14.83 -34.06 0.45
N GLY A 460 -14.37 -34.87 -0.50
CA GLY A 460 -14.68 -36.30 -0.55
C GLY A 460 -13.87 -37.08 0.47
N GLY A 461 -14.53 -37.80 1.38
CA GLY A 461 -13.87 -38.57 2.43
C GLY A 461 -14.81 -39.43 3.24
N LEU A 462 -14.34 -39.86 4.42
CA LEU A 462 -15.03 -40.82 5.29
C LEU A 462 -15.81 -40.14 6.42
N GLY A 463 -15.39 -38.93 6.82
CA GLY A 463 -15.99 -38.20 7.94
C GLY A 463 -15.47 -38.66 9.31
N ILE A 464 -14.15 -38.81 9.45
CA ILE A 464 -13.49 -39.17 10.70
C ILE A 464 -12.50 -38.10 11.11
N GLU A 465 -12.44 -37.81 12.40
CA GLU A 465 -11.36 -37.07 13.02
C GLU A 465 -10.29 -38.05 13.51
N VAL A 466 -9.04 -37.81 13.12
CA VAL A 466 -7.92 -38.71 13.41
C VAL A 466 -6.75 -37.95 14.00
N THR A 467 -5.98 -38.65 14.83
CA THR A 467 -4.69 -38.22 15.38
C THR A 467 -3.65 -39.30 15.18
N GLN A 468 -2.38 -39.01 15.45
CA GLN A 468 -1.33 -40.00 15.46
C GLN A 468 -0.95 -40.36 16.90
N GLU A 469 -1.00 -41.65 17.22
CA GLU A 469 -0.64 -42.17 18.54
C GLU A 469 0.24 -43.41 18.35
N GLU A 470 1.45 -43.38 18.93
CA GLU A 470 2.46 -44.46 18.81
C GLU A 470 2.78 -44.88 17.35
N GLY A 471 2.67 -43.94 16.40
CA GLY A 471 2.94 -44.17 14.98
C GLY A 471 1.76 -44.71 14.17
N TRP A 472 0.64 -45.01 14.84
CA TRP A 472 -0.61 -45.43 14.20
C TRP A 472 -1.60 -44.28 14.09
N VAL A 473 -2.52 -44.38 13.14
CA VAL A 473 -3.62 -43.42 12.99
C VAL A 473 -4.75 -43.84 13.93
N LYS A 474 -5.02 -43.02 14.94
CA LYS A 474 -6.09 -43.25 15.92
C LYS A 474 -7.30 -42.38 15.62
N VAL A 475 -8.48 -42.96 15.61
CA VAL A 475 -9.75 -42.26 15.47
C VAL A 475 -10.06 -41.54 16.78
N VAL A 476 -10.17 -40.22 16.71
CA VAL A 476 -10.64 -39.38 17.82
C VAL A 476 -12.14 -39.52 17.95
N SER A 477 -12.87 -39.29 16.85
CA SER A 477 -14.31 -39.48 16.75
C SER A 477 -14.75 -39.62 15.29
N PRO A 478 -15.73 -40.48 14.98
CA PRO A 478 -16.49 -40.33 13.74
C PRO A 478 -17.35 -39.05 13.82
N MET A 479 -17.65 -38.46 12.66
CA MET A 479 -18.57 -37.34 12.55
C MET A 479 -20.00 -37.86 12.34
N ASP A 480 -20.95 -37.36 13.11
CA ASP A 480 -22.35 -37.83 13.07
C ASP A 480 -22.95 -37.76 11.65
N GLY A 481 -23.60 -38.85 11.24
CA GLY A 481 -24.28 -38.96 9.95
C GLY A 481 -23.35 -39.08 8.73
N THR A 482 -22.04 -39.20 8.94
CA THR A 482 -21.07 -39.44 7.84
C THR A 482 -20.89 -40.92 7.53
N PRO A 483 -20.30 -41.29 6.38
CA PRO A 483 -20.10 -42.70 6.02
C PRO A 483 -19.38 -43.53 7.08
N ALA A 484 -18.42 -42.96 7.80
CA ALA A 484 -17.71 -43.68 8.86
C ALA A 484 -18.54 -43.93 10.11
N ASP A 485 -19.39 -42.97 10.49
CA ASP A 485 -20.38 -43.15 11.58
C ASP A 485 -21.36 -44.27 11.22
N VAL A 486 -21.91 -44.22 10.00
CA VAL A 486 -22.82 -45.27 9.48
C VAL A 486 -22.12 -46.63 9.36
N ALA A 487 -20.82 -46.66 9.04
CA ALA A 487 -20.02 -47.87 8.96
C ALA A 487 -19.60 -48.43 10.34
N GLY A 488 -19.94 -47.75 11.43
CA GLY A 488 -19.70 -48.23 12.79
C GLY A 488 -18.26 -48.08 13.27
N ILE A 489 -17.51 -47.12 12.71
CA ILE A 489 -16.22 -46.68 13.25
C ILE A 489 -16.46 -46.00 14.59
N MET A 490 -15.57 -46.22 15.56
CA MET A 490 -15.73 -45.73 16.93
C MET A 490 -14.51 -44.90 17.37
N ALA A 491 -14.73 -44.00 18.32
CA ALA A 491 -13.65 -43.32 19.01
C ALA A 491 -12.70 -44.34 19.66
N GLY A 492 -11.39 -44.17 19.47
CA GLY A 492 -10.36 -45.08 19.95
C GLY A 492 -9.93 -46.17 18.98
N ASP A 493 -10.59 -46.31 17.82
CA ASP A 493 -10.17 -47.25 16.77
C ASP A 493 -8.79 -46.87 16.20
N PHE A 494 -7.94 -47.86 15.93
CA PHE A 494 -6.66 -47.67 15.24
C PHE A 494 -6.76 -48.15 13.79
N ILE A 495 -6.50 -47.26 12.85
CA ILE A 495 -6.41 -47.58 11.43
C ILE A 495 -4.97 -48.03 11.14
N THR A 496 -4.83 -49.26 10.67
CA THR A 496 -3.52 -49.92 10.46
C THR A 496 -3.17 -50.12 8.98
N ALA A 497 -4.17 -50.18 8.12
CA ALA A 497 -4.02 -50.21 6.67
C ALA A 497 -5.19 -49.54 5.95
N VAL A 498 -4.93 -49.05 4.74
CA VAL A 498 -5.90 -48.45 3.82
C VAL A 498 -5.71 -49.13 2.46
N ASP A 499 -6.77 -49.73 1.91
CA ASP A 499 -6.76 -50.53 0.68
C ASP A 499 -5.66 -51.60 0.63
N GLY A 500 -5.33 -52.18 1.80
CA GLY A 500 -4.29 -53.20 1.98
C GLY A 500 -2.87 -52.64 2.13
N GLU A 501 -2.67 -51.33 1.99
CA GLU A 501 -1.39 -50.66 2.25
C GLU A 501 -1.29 -50.22 3.70
N SER A 502 -0.20 -50.57 4.38
CA SER A 502 -0.02 -50.21 5.80
C SER A 502 0.20 -48.70 5.95
N VAL A 503 -0.47 -48.09 6.93
CA VAL A 503 -0.27 -46.67 7.27
C VAL A 503 0.89 -46.45 8.24
N MET A 504 1.56 -47.51 8.69
CA MET A 504 2.67 -47.43 9.63
C MET A 504 3.90 -46.77 8.98
N GLY A 505 4.41 -45.73 9.62
CA GLY A 505 5.55 -44.96 9.10
C GLY A 505 5.18 -43.86 8.10
N LEU A 506 3.90 -43.75 7.72
CA LEU A 506 3.39 -42.57 7.03
C LEU A 506 3.24 -41.40 8.00
N THR A 507 3.32 -40.19 7.47
CA THR A 507 2.87 -39.02 8.22
C THR A 507 1.34 -39.05 8.36
N LEU A 508 0.79 -38.33 9.33
CA LEU A 508 -0.66 -38.23 9.48
C LEU A 508 -1.32 -37.70 8.20
N ASP A 509 -0.70 -36.70 7.55
CA ASP A 509 -1.21 -36.10 6.32
C ASP A 509 -1.23 -37.09 5.15
N ASP A 510 -0.19 -37.90 4.99
CA ASP A 510 -0.15 -38.94 3.96
C ASP A 510 -1.26 -39.97 4.17
N ALA A 511 -1.47 -40.41 5.41
CA ALA A 511 -2.54 -41.34 5.74
C ALA A 511 -3.94 -40.73 5.47
N VAL A 512 -4.13 -39.44 5.79
CA VAL A 512 -5.37 -38.72 5.48
C VAL A 512 -5.58 -38.60 3.97
N ASN A 513 -4.53 -38.36 3.20
CA ASN A 513 -4.61 -38.27 1.74
C ASN A 513 -5.02 -39.59 1.08
N LEU A 514 -4.61 -40.75 1.62
CA LEU A 514 -5.09 -42.06 1.18
C LEU A 514 -6.59 -42.27 1.48
N MET A 515 -7.05 -41.74 2.61
CA MET A 515 -8.46 -41.84 3.01
C MET A 515 -9.37 -40.89 2.22
N ARG A 516 -8.83 -39.78 1.69
CA ARG A 516 -9.52 -38.88 0.77
C ARG A 516 -9.64 -39.49 -0.62
N GLY A 517 -10.64 -39.05 -1.37
CA GLY A 517 -10.83 -39.52 -2.73
C GLY A 517 -12.15 -39.05 -3.34
N PRO A 518 -12.42 -39.44 -4.59
CA PRO A 518 -13.65 -39.07 -5.28
C PRO A 518 -14.89 -39.53 -4.52
N VAL A 519 -15.90 -38.66 -4.43
CA VAL A 519 -17.21 -39.00 -3.86
C VAL A 519 -17.82 -40.19 -4.62
N GLY A 520 -18.35 -41.16 -3.89
CA GLY A 520 -18.91 -42.40 -4.42
C GLY A 520 -17.89 -43.51 -4.67
N SER A 521 -16.59 -43.27 -4.47
CA SER A 521 -15.58 -44.34 -4.51
C SER A 521 -15.57 -45.15 -3.21
N GLU A 522 -15.31 -46.45 -3.33
CA GLU A 522 -15.11 -47.35 -2.18
C GLU A 522 -13.69 -47.24 -1.64
N ILE A 523 -13.54 -47.41 -0.33
CA ILE A 523 -12.27 -47.61 0.38
C ILE A 523 -12.44 -48.76 1.37
N VAL A 524 -11.38 -49.53 1.59
CA VAL A 524 -11.33 -50.54 2.65
C VAL A 524 -10.29 -50.12 3.68
N ILE A 525 -10.69 -49.96 4.94
CA ILE A 525 -9.77 -49.66 6.04
C ILE A 525 -9.66 -50.85 7.00
N THR A 526 -8.45 -51.18 7.42
CA THR A 526 -8.19 -52.21 8.43
C THR A 526 -8.10 -51.58 9.80
N VAL A 527 -9.02 -51.94 10.69
CA VAL A 527 -9.20 -51.34 12.01
C VAL A 527 -8.84 -52.32 13.11
N VAL A 528 -8.15 -51.82 14.13
CA VAL A 528 -7.91 -52.50 15.41
C VAL A 528 -8.66 -51.75 16.49
N ARG A 529 -9.55 -52.45 17.19
CA ARG A 529 -10.41 -51.88 18.24
C ARG A 529 -10.06 -52.47 19.60
N GLU A 530 -9.98 -51.62 20.62
CA GLU A 530 -9.75 -52.08 21.98
C GLU A 530 -10.87 -53.04 22.44
N GLY A 531 -10.50 -54.25 22.86
CA GLY A 531 -11.43 -55.31 23.26
C GLY A 531 -11.74 -56.34 22.16
N GLU A 532 -11.39 -56.08 20.90
CA GLU A 532 -11.43 -57.05 19.80
C GLU A 532 -10.04 -57.66 19.58
N VAL A 533 -9.96 -58.98 19.40
CA VAL A 533 -8.68 -59.71 19.37
C VAL A 533 -8.01 -59.65 18.00
N GLU A 534 -8.81 -59.61 16.93
CA GLU A 534 -8.32 -59.64 15.55
C GLU A 534 -8.66 -58.32 14.83
N PRO A 535 -7.73 -57.75 14.05
CA PRO A 535 -8.04 -56.64 13.15
C PRO A 535 -9.15 -57.03 12.16
N PHE A 536 -10.03 -56.08 11.82
CA PHE A 536 -11.10 -56.31 10.85
C PHE A 536 -11.14 -55.21 9.78
N GLU A 537 -11.65 -55.55 8.61
CA GLU A 537 -11.79 -54.63 7.48
C GLU A 537 -13.18 -53.99 7.48
N VAL A 538 -13.22 -52.69 7.20
CA VAL A 538 -14.45 -51.92 7.04
C VAL A 538 -14.44 -51.30 5.65
N SER A 539 -15.41 -51.68 4.81
CA SER A 539 -15.67 -51.02 3.53
C SER A 539 -16.54 -49.79 3.75
N ILE A 540 -16.10 -48.65 3.23
CA ILE A 540 -16.76 -47.36 3.36
C ILE A 540 -16.86 -46.73 1.95
N ILE A 541 -18.05 -46.22 1.61
CA ILE A 541 -18.22 -45.41 0.39
C ILE A 541 -17.96 -43.96 0.76
N ARG A 542 -16.97 -43.33 0.10
CA ARG A 542 -16.65 -41.92 0.32
C ARG A 542 -17.84 -41.04 -0.03
N ASP A 543 -18.13 -40.06 0.82
CA ASP A 543 -19.18 -39.06 0.58
C ASP A 543 -18.63 -37.64 0.79
N THR A 544 -19.45 -36.64 0.50
CA THR A 544 -19.15 -35.22 0.71
C THR A 544 -19.17 -34.90 2.20
N ILE A 545 -18.00 -34.63 2.76
CA ILE A 545 -17.83 -34.23 4.15
C ILE A 545 -17.81 -32.71 4.23
N LYS A 546 -18.71 -32.14 5.03
CA LYS A 546 -18.85 -30.69 5.23
C LYS A 546 -18.12 -30.24 6.48
N LEU A 547 -17.29 -29.22 6.33
CA LEU A 547 -16.59 -28.57 7.42
C LEU A 547 -17.52 -27.60 8.15
N THR A 548 -17.57 -27.69 9.48
CA THR A 548 -18.30 -26.75 10.32
C THR A 548 -17.58 -25.42 10.38
N ALA A 549 -18.05 -24.44 9.61
CA ALA A 549 -17.47 -23.10 9.56
C ALA A 549 -17.90 -22.23 10.76
N VAL A 550 -19.13 -22.42 11.23
CA VAL A 550 -19.72 -21.69 12.37
C VAL A 550 -20.10 -22.66 13.47
N ARG A 551 -19.50 -22.49 14.65
CA ARG A 551 -19.88 -23.22 15.86
C ARG A 551 -20.84 -22.36 16.66
N THR A 552 -21.99 -22.92 17.01
CA THR A 552 -23.03 -22.24 17.77
C THR A 552 -23.15 -22.86 19.16
N ARG A 553 -23.40 -22.02 20.17
CA ARG A 553 -23.73 -22.46 21.52
C ARG A 553 -24.44 -21.35 22.28
N THR A 554 -25.12 -21.71 23.35
CA THR A 554 -25.73 -20.75 24.28
C THR A 554 -24.82 -20.59 25.49
N GLU A 555 -24.49 -19.34 25.84
CA GLU A 555 -23.68 -18.99 27.01
C GLU A 555 -24.46 -18.01 27.90
N GLY A 556 -24.97 -18.51 29.03
CA GLY A 556 -25.98 -17.79 29.81
C GLY A 556 -27.25 -17.58 28.98
N ASP A 557 -27.68 -16.33 28.83
CA ASP A 557 -28.86 -15.95 28.04
C ASP A 557 -28.46 -15.37 26.66
N ALA A 558 -27.23 -15.59 26.19
CA ALA A 558 -26.73 -15.11 24.90
C ALA A 558 -26.44 -16.27 23.93
N VAL A 559 -26.74 -16.08 22.64
CA VAL A 559 -26.34 -17.02 21.58
C VAL A 559 -24.99 -16.60 21.02
N VAL A 560 -24.01 -17.50 21.08
CA VAL A 560 -22.65 -17.26 20.58
C VAL A 560 -22.48 -17.97 19.24
N LEU A 561 -22.17 -17.20 18.20
CA LEU A 561 -21.90 -17.65 16.84
C LEU A 561 -20.41 -17.45 16.54
N ARG A 562 -19.60 -18.50 16.68
CA ARG A 562 -18.15 -18.43 16.39
C ARG A 562 -17.87 -18.82 14.97
N VAL A 563 -17.53 -17.83 14.14
CA VAL A 563 -17.17 -18.02 12.73
C VAL A 563 -15.67 -18.23 12.63
N SER A 564 -15.24 -19.43 12.22
CA SER A 564 -13.81 -19.77 12.14
C SER A 564 -13.17 -19.43 10.78
N THR A 565 -13.97 -19.45 9.72
CA THR A 565 -13.57 -19.14 8.34
C THR A 565 -14.80 -18.74 7.52
N PHE A 566 -14.60 -18.13 6.35
CA PHE A 566 -15.67 -17.84 5.39
C PHE A 566 -15.55 -18.73 4.15
N ASN A 567 -16.33 -19.81 4.12
CA ASN A 567 -16.48 -20.76 3.02
C ASN A 567 -17.97 -20.95 2.68
N GLU A 568 -18.30 -21.73 1.66
CA GLU A 568 -19.70 -21.89 1.21
C GLU A 568 -20.65 -22.47 2.29
N GLN A 569 -20.13 -23.12 3.34
CA GLN A 569 -20.91 -23.64 4.46
C GLN A 569 -21.20 -22.58 5.55
N THR A 570 -20.58 -21.40 5.48
CA THR A 570 -20.61 -20.39 6.54
C THR A 570 -22.00 -19.84 6.82
N PHE A 571 -22.67 -19.28 5.81
CA PHE A 571 -24.02 -18.75 6.00
C PHE A 571 -25.05 -19.82 6.38
N PRO A 572 -25.08 -21.02 5.75
CA PRO A 572 -25.94 -22.12 6.20
C PRO A 572 -25.71 -22.51 7.66
N ASN A 573 -24.45 -22.72 8.09
CA ASN A 573 -24.13 -23.07 9.47
C ASN A 573 -24.56 -21.97 10.45
N LEU A 574 -24.38 -20.69 10.08
CA LEU A 574 -24.81 -19.57 10.90
C LEU A 574 -26.33 -19.56 11.07
N ARG A 575 -27.08 -19.61 9.96
CA ARG A 575 -28.55 -19.52 9.96
C ARG A 575 -29.16 -20.70 10.73
N ASP A 576 -28.77 -21.92 10.37
CA ASP A 576 -29.37 -23.13 10.93
C ASP A 576 -28.95 -23.31 12.39
N GLY A 577 -27.67 -23.09 12.71
CA GLY A 577 -27.17 -23.19 14.07
C GLY A 577 -27.73 -22.10 15.00
N MET A 578 -27.99 -20.89 14.49
CA MET A 578 -28.68 -19.85 15.27
C MET A 578 -30.13 -20.24 15.53
N ALA A 579 -30.86 -20.70 14.52
CA ALA A 579 -32.25 -21.12 14.67
C ALA A 579 -32.39 -22.27 15.68
N GLU A 580 -31.46 -23.23 15.68
CA GLU A 580 -31.40 -24.33 16.65
C GLU A 580 -31.21 -23.82 18.08
N GLN A 581 -30.21 -22.95 18.32
CA GLN A 581 -29.94 -22.41 19.66
C GLN A 581 -31.10 -21.55 20.17
N VAL A 582 -31.72 -20.74 19.30
CA VAL A 582 -32.91 -19.94 19.63
C VAL A 582 -34.09 -20.83 19.99
N ALA A 583 -34.32 -21.91 19.23
CA ALA A 583 -35.38 -22.86 19.53
C ALA A 583 -35.13 -23.60 20.85
N ALA A 584 -33.88 -23.98 21.13
CA ALA A 584 -33.47 -24.61 22.39
C ALA A 584 -33.66 -23.67 23.60
N ALA A 585 -33.45 -22.36 23.41
CA ALA A 585 -33.74 -21.33 24.42
C ALA A 585 -35.26 -21.04 24.58
N GLY A 586 -36.12 -21.64 23.76
CA GLY A 586 -37.57 -21.44 23.81
C GLY A 586 -38.06 -20.19 23.07
N GLY A 587 -37.25 -19.61 22.18
CA GLY A 587 -37.58 -18.46 21.35
C GLY A 587 -36.65 -17.26 21.56
N LEU A 588 -36.71 -16.31 20.62
CA LEU A 588 -35.83 -15.14 20.59
C LEU A 588 -36.04 -14.21 21.80
N ASP A 589 -37.23 -14.24 22.40
CA ASP A 589 -37.57 -13.45 23.59
C ASP A 589 -36.81 -13.89 24.84
N ASN A 590 -36.37 -15.16 24.89
CA ASN A 590 -35.64 -15.73 26.02
C ASN A 590 -34.13 -15.55 25.93
N ILE A 591 -33.64 -14.83 24.90
CA ILE A 591 -32.23 -14.48 24.78
C ILE A 591 -32.03 -12.96 24.86
N ASP A 592 -30.93 -12.56 25.49
CA ASP A 592 -30.50 -11.18 25.64
C ASP A 592 -29.94 -10.58 24.34
N GLY A 593 -29.40 -11.43 23.47
CA GLY A 593 -28.86 -11.02 22.18
C GLY A 593 -27.85 -12.03 21.63
N ILE A 594 -27.04 -11.57 20.68
CA ILE A 594 -26.13 -12.41 19.90
C ILE A 594 -24.70 -11.91 20.05
N VAL A 595 -23.78 -12.83 20.29
CA VAL A 595 -22.34 -12.57 20.18
C VAL A 595 -21.82 -13.22 18.90
N LEU A 596 -21.35 -12.41 17.95
CA LEU A 596 -20.68 -12.87 16.75
C LEU A 596 -19.16 -12.88 16.98
N ASP A 597 -18.58 -14.04 17.21
CA ASP A 597 -17.15 -14.19 17.49
C ASP A 597 -16.37 -14.40 16.19
N LEU A 598 -15.66 -13.34 15.75
CA LEU A 598 -14.80 -13.32 14.57
C LEU A 598 -13.30 -13.35 14.93
N ARG A 599 -12.94 -13.60 16.19
CA ARG A 599 -11.55 -13.63 16.64
C ARG A 599 -10.80 -14.79 15.96
N ASN A 600 -9.55 -14.52 15.57
CA ASN A 600 -8.68 -15.48 14.87
C ASN A 600 -9.27 -16.02 13.56
N ASN A 601 -10.20 -15.31 12.93
CA ASN A 601 -10.76 -15.65 11.63
C ASN A 601 -10.06 -14.84 10.52
N PRO A 602 -9.22 -15.47 9.69
CA PRO A 602 -8.44 -14.79 8.65
C PRO A 602 -9.28 -14.34 7.43
N GLY A 603 -10.59 -14.60 7.46
CA GLY A 603 -11.54 -14.25 6.42
C GLY A 603 -11.89 -15.44 5.53
N GLY A 604 -11.97 -15.20 4.22
CA GLY A 604 -12.38 -16.18 3.22
C GLY A 604 -13.20 -15.53 2.11
N LEU A 605 -14.25 -16.21 1.65
CA LEU A 605 -15.10 -15.76 0.55
C LEU A 605 -15.83 -14.46 0.87
N LEU A 606 -15.67 -13.48 -0.02
CA LEU A 606 -16.38 -12.19 0.03
C LEU A 606 -17.91 -12.38 0.03
N SER A 607 -18.42 -13.29 -0.80
CA SER A 607 -19.86 -13.59 -0.89
C SER A 607 -20.44 -14.02 0.45
N GLN A 608 -19.70 -14.84 1.20
CA GLN A 608 -20.14 -15.31 2.51
C GLN A 608 -20.07 -14.21 3.56
N ALA A 609 -19.09 -13.31 3.48
CA ALA A 609 -19.05 -12.10 4.31
C ALA A 609 -20.30 -11.23 4.08
N ILE A 610 -20.68 -11.05 2.81
CA ILE A 610 -21.87 -10.30 2.41
C ILE A 610 -23.12 -10.97 2.99
N TYR A 611 -23.31 -12.28 2.80
CA TYR A 611 -24.49 -12.98 3.33
C TYR A 611 -24.57 -12.94 4.86
N VAL A 612 -23.44 -13.06 5.56
CA VAL A 612 -23.41 -12.96 7.03
C VAL A 612 -23.76 -11.55 7.50
N ALA A 613 -23.25 -10.50 6.85
CA ALA A 613 -23.61 -9.12 7.20
C ALA A 613 -25.08 -8.80 6.86
N ASP A 614 -25.54 -9.26 5.69
CA ASP A 614 -26.91 -9.13 5.20
C ASP A 614 -27.92 -9.78 6.16
N ALA A 615 -27.54 -10.89 6.79
CA ALA A 615 -28.36 -11.60 7.77
C ALA A 615 -28.82 -10.74 8.95
N PHE A 616 -28.15 -9.62 9.22
CA PHE A 616 -28.40 -8.76 10.37
C PHE A 616 -28.73 -7.31 9.99
N LEU A 617 -28.89 -7.00 8.69
CA LEU A 617 -29.09 -5.65 8.19
C LEU A 617 -30.32 -5.59 7.29
N ASP A 618 -31.26 -4.69 7.57
CA ASP A 618 -32.47 -4.54 6.72
C ASP A 618 -32.23 -3.76 5.41
N ALA A 619 -31.22 -2.89 5.38
CA ALA A 619 -30.92 -2.04 4.22
C ALA A 619 -29.53 -1.38 4.33
N GLY A 620 -29.06 -0.83 3.21
CA GLY A 620 -27.84 -0.01 3.13
C GLY A 620 -26.64 -0.75 2.53
N GLU A 621 -25.54 -0.03 2.29
CA GLU A 621 -24.32 -0.63 1.71
C GLU A 621 -23.66 -1.55 2.76
N ILE A 622 -23.28 -2.76 2.39
CA ILE A 622 -22.48 -3.69 3.22
C ILE A 622 -21.00 -3.42 2.99
N THR A 623 -20.59 -3.40 1.72
CA THR A 623 -19.22 -3.13 1.30
C THR A 623 -19.20 -2.69 -0.15
N SER A 624 -18.15 -1.97 -0.54
CA SER A 624 -17.89 -1.66 -1.95
C SER A 624 -16.47 -2.03 -2.35
N THR A 625 -16.27 -2.45 -3.59
CA THR A 625 -14.97 -2.72 -4.20
C THR A 625 -14.59 -1.59 -5.15
N ARG A 626 -13.30 -1.27 -5.22
CA ARG A 626 -12.75 -0.34 -6.21
C ARG A 626 -11.51 -0.97 -6.83
N GLY A 627 -11.60 -1.28 -8.13
CA GLY A 627 -10.52 -1.83 -8.92
C GLY A 627 -9.67 -0.77 -9.59
N ARG A 628 -8.79 -1.23 -10.51
CA ARG A 628 -7.93 -0.35 -11.31
C ARG A 628 -8.75 0.51 -12.28
N ASN A 629 -9.75 -0.08 -12.93
CA ASN A 629 -10.67 0.67 -13.78
C ASN A 629 -11.95 1.00 -13.00
N PRO A 630 -12.60 2.14 -13.30
CA PRO A 630 -13.86 2.51 -12.64
C PRO A 630 -14.98 1.48 -12.80
N GLU A 631 -15.03 0.78 -13.95
CA GLU A 631 -15.99 -0.30 -14.20
C GLU A 631 -15.75 -1.57 -13.37
N ASP A 632 -14.56 -1.76 -12.77
CA ASP A 632 -14.23 -2.92 -11.95
C ASP A 632 -14.74 -2.79 -10.51
N GLY A 633 -15.37 -1.66 -10.17
CA GLY A 633 -15.94 -1.40 -8.85
C GLY A 633 -17.37 -1.89 -8.72
N GLU A 634 -17.68 -2.58 -7.63
CA GLU A 634 -19.00 -3.09 -7.30
C GLU A 634 -19.46 -2.58 -5.93
N ARG A 635 -20.77 -2.45 -5.74
CA ARG A 635 -21.37 -2.12 -4.45
C ARG A 635 -22.34 -3.20 -4.06
N PHE A 636 -22.19 -3.72 -2.86
CA PHE A 636 -23.03 -4.75 -2.30
C PHE A 636 -23.90 -4.13 -1.22
N ASN A 637 -25.21 -4.21 -1.39
CA ASN A 637 -26.19 -3.64 -0.46
C ASN A 637 -26.97 -4.76 0.23
N ALA A 638 -27.41 -4.50 1.45
CA ALA A 638 -28.26 -5.38 2.22
C ALA A 638 -29.68 -5.46 1.62
N THR A 639 -30.30 -6.60 1.83
CA THR A 639 -31.68 -6.94 1.53
C THR A 639 -32.49 -6.96 2.83
N SER A 640 -33.81 -6.78 2.74
CA SER A 640 -34.65 -6.70 3.95
C SER A 640 -34.68 -8.03 4.70
N GLY A 641 -34.41 -7.98 6.01
CA GLY A 641 -34.40 -9.13 6.91
C GLY A 641 -33.33 -9.00 8.00
N ASP A 642 -33.71 -9.23 9.25
CA ASP A 642 -32.78 -9.32 10.38
C ASP A 642 -33.06 -10.61 11.14
N LEU A 643 -32.14 -11.58 11.07
CA LEU A 643 -32.24 -12.85 11.80
C LEU A 643 -32.30 -12.65 13.32
N ALA A 644 -31.78 -11.53 13.81
CA ALA A 644 -31.81 -11.18 15.22
C ALA A 644 -33.08 -10.41 15.62
N GLU A 645 -33.99 -10.10 14.68
CA GLU A 645 -35.24 -9.36 14.91
C GLU A 645 -35.06 -8.12 15.82
N GLY A 646 -33.99 -7.35 15.59
CA GLY A 646 -33.66 -6.15 16.37
C GLY A 646 -32.98 -6.40 17.72
N LYS A 647 -32.72 -7.65 18.12
CA LYS A 647 -31.95 -7.98 19.33
C LYS A 647 -30.53 -7.40 19.25
N PRO A 648 -29.95 -6.98 20.38
CA PRO A 648 -28.58 -6.46 20.43
C PRO A 648 -27.55 -7.47 19.90
N ILE A 649 -26.55 -6.97 19.17
CA ILE A 649 -25.44 -7.77 18.65
C ILE A 649 -24.13 -7.17 19.16
N VAL A 650 -23.23 -8.04 19.64
CA VAL A 650 -21.84 -7.70 19.93
C VAL A 650 -20.94 -8.53 19.02
N VAL A 651 -19.98 -7.91 18.35
CA VAL A 651 -19.00 -8.59 17.50
C VAL A 651 -17.64 -8.61 18.19
N LEU A 652 -17.05 -9.79 18.36
CA LEU A 652 -15.69 -9.92 18.90
C LEU A 652 -14.66 -9.98 17.77
N ILE A 653 -13.64 -9.13 17.85
CA ILE A 653 -12.51 -9.11 16.90
C ILE A 653 -11.16 -9.09 17.61
N ASN A 654 -10.12 -9.54 16.91
CA ASN A 654 -8.73 -9.38 17.35
C ASN A 654 -7.77 -9.25 16.16
N GLY A 655 -6.46 -9.21 16.43
CA GLY A 655 -5.44 -9.10 15.37
C GLY A 655 -5.41 -10.26 14.36
N GLY A 656 -6.07 -11.39 14.65
CA GLY A 656 -6.27 -12.49 13.71
C GLY A 656 -7.55 -12.37 12.87
N SER A 657 -8.43 -11.42 13.17
CA SER A 657 -9.59 -11.09 12.35
C SER A 657 -9.13 -10.32 11.11
N ALA A 658 -9.31 -10.90 9.92
CA ALA A 658 -8.88 -10.28 8.66
C ALA A 658 -9.93 -10.50 7.57
N SER A 659 -9.83 -9.81 6.43
CA SER A 659 -10.56 -10.31 5.26
C SER A 659 -12.05 -9.98 5.30
N ALA A 660 -12.82 -11.00 4.92
CA ALA A 660 -14.26 -11.12 5.16
C ALA A 660 -14.70 -10.76 6.60
N SER A 661 -13.92 -11.11 7.64
CA SER A 661 -14.24 -10.77 9.03
C SER A 661 -14.32 -9.26 9.24
N GLU A 662 -13.44 -8.51 8.58
CA GLU A 662 -13.38 -7.04 8.65
C GLU A 662 -14.52 -6.38 7.86
N ILE A 663 -15.01 -7.05 6.81
CA ILE A 663 -16.20 -6.62 6.07
C ILE A 663 -17.43 -6.73 6.97
N VAL A 664 -17.62 -7.87 7.63
CA VAL A 664 -18.76 -8.08 8.53
C VAL A 664 -18.71 -7.10 9.71
N ALA A 665 -17.56 -7.01 10.39
CA ALA A 665 -17.39 -6.08 11.51
C ALA A 665 -17.60 -4.62 11.07
N GLY A 666 -16.98 -4.21 9.96
CA GLY A 666 -17.10 -2.84 9.44
C GLY A 666 -18.51 -2.49 8.96
N ALA A 667 -19.22 -3.43 8.32
CA ALA A 667 -20.60 -3.22 7.90
C ALA A 667 -21.52 -3.02 9.11
N LEU A 668 -21.48 -3.94 10.07
CA LEU A 668 -22.33 -3.87 11.26
C LEU A 668 -21.98 -2.66 12.15
N GLN A 669 -20.71 -2.28 12.23
CA GLN A 669 -20.25 -1.08 12.95
C GLN A 669 -20.75 0.20 12.28
N ASP A 670 -20.51 0.38 10.98
CA ASP A 670 -20.85 1.61 10.27
C ASP A 670 -22.37 1.85 10.22
N HIS A 671 -23.17 0.77 10.25
CA HIS A 671 -24.64 0.84 10.40
C HIS A 671 -25.12 1.03 11.84
N ARG A 672 -24.21 1.00 12.83
CA ARG A 672 -24.53 0.97 14.26
C ARG A 672 -25.48 -0.18 14.64
N ARG A 673 -25.37 -1.30 13.92
CA ARG A 673 -26.16 -2.51 14.17
C ARG A 673 -25.56 -3.36 15.29
N ALA A 674 -24.25 -3.33 15.44
CA ALA A 674 -23.53 -4.07 16.48
C ALA A 674 -22.45 -3.21 17.13
N ILE A 675 -22.10 -3.54 18.38
CA ILE A 675 -20.94 -2.99 19.08
C ILE A 675 -19.75 -3.91 18.84
N ILE A 676 -18.64 -3.36 18.36
CA ILE A 676 -17.40 -4.09 18.11
C ILE A 676 -16.53 -4.07 19.38
N VAL A 677 -16.14 -5.23 19.86
CA VAL A 677 -15.38 -5.42 21.11
C VAL A 677 -14.12 -6.24 20.85
N GLY A 678 -13.03 -5.92 21.52
CA GLY A 678 -11.79 -6.71 21.49
C GLY A 678 -10.57 -5.86 21.17
N THR A 679 -9.73 -6.31 20.22
CA THR A 679 -8.54 -5.54 19.78
C THR A 679 -8.64 -5.22 18.29
N ASN A 680 -7.79 -4.30 17.81
CA ASN A 680 -7.76 -3.94 16.40
C ASN A 680 -7.59 -5.16 15.48
N SER A 681 -8.30 -5.18 14.36
CA SER A 681 -8.20 -6.25 13.36
C SER A 681 -6.93 -6.13 12.49
N PHE A 682 -6.70 -7.11 11.62
CA PHE A 682 -5.45 -7.27 10.87
C PHE A 682 -5.18 -6.16 9.83
N GLY A 683 -6.21 -5.72 9.09
CA GLY A 683 -6.12 -4.68 8.06
C GLY A 683 -5.92 -5.18 6.63
N LYS A 684 -6.56 -6.28 6.21
CA LYS A 684 -6.40 -6.84 4.85
C LYS A 684 -7.48 -6.35 3.88
N GLY A 685 -7.51 -5.06 3.56
CA GLY A 685 -8.46 -4.41 2.65
C GLY A 685 -8.39 -4.75 1.14
N SER A 686 -7.83 -5.89 0.72
CA SER A 686 -7.63 -6.26 -0.69
C SER A 686 -8.45 -7.48 -1.13
N VAL A 687 -8.92 -7.45 -2.38
CA VAL A 687 -9.68 -8.54 -3.03
C VAL A 687 -8.76 -9.25 -4.01
N GLN A 688 -8.70 -10.58 -3.88
CA GLN A 688 -8.00 -11.44 -4.81
C GLN A 688 -8.99 -12.10 -5.78
N THR A 689 -8.70 -12.02 -7.08
CA THR A 689 -9.38 -12.80 -8.12
C THR A 689 -8.56 -14.04 -8.43
N VAL A 690 -9.20 -15.19 -8.49
CA VAL A 690 -8.58 -16.43 -8.97
C VAL A 690 -8.86 -16.54 -10.46
N VAL A 691 -7.81 -16.44 -11.27
CA VAL A 691 -7.85 -16.55 -12.72
C VAL A 691 -7.38 -17.95 -13.12
N PRO A 692 -8.26 -18.82 -13.64
CA PRO A 692 -7.86 -20.12 -14.15
C PRO A 692 -6.84 -19.97 -15.28
N LEU A 693 -5.77 -20.76 -15.25
CA LEU A 693 -4.75 -20.76 -16.29
C LEU A 693 -4.91 -22.00 -17.19
N ARG A 694 -4.13 -22.07 -18.27
CA ARG A 694 -4.09 -23.29 -19.10
C ARG A 694 -3.54 -24.45 -18.26
N GLY A 695 -4.30 -25.55 -18.20
CA GLY A 695 -4.03 -26.69 -17.31
C GLY A 695 -4.99 -26.69 -16.11
N GLU A 696 -4.54 -27.25 -14.99
CA GLU A 696 -5.33 -27.31 -13.73
C GLU A 696 -4.89 -26.26 -12.68
N GLY A 697 -3.88 -25.45 -13.00
CA GLY A 697 -3.38 -24.37 -12.14
C GLY A 697 -4.19 -23.07 -12.27
N ALA A 698 -3.92 -22.14 -11.36
CA ALA A 698 -4.59 -20.84 -11.32
C ALA A 698 -3.63 -19.72 -10.89
N MET A 699 -4.02 -18.47 -11.15
CA MET A 699 -3.32 -17.29 -10.65
C MET A 699 -4.23 -16.57 -9.68
N ARG A 700 -3.77 -16.38 -8.45
CA ARG A 700 -4.43 -15.49 -7.48
C ARG A 700 -3.82 -14.11 -7.61
N LEU A 701 -4.62 -13.12 -7.94
CA LEU A 701 -4.15 -11.76 -8.20
C LEU A 701 -5.00 -10.72 -7.45
N THR A 702 -4.35 -9.77 -6.78
CA THR A 702 -5.07 -8.64 -6.19
C THR A 702 -5.58 -7.70 -7.29
N THR A 703 -6.90 -7.63 -7.44
CA THR A 703 -7.56 -6.84 -8.51
C THR A 703 -8.27 -5.61 -7.99
N SER A 704 -8.71 -5.64 -6.72
CA SER A 704 -9.51 -4.58 -6.12
C SER A 704 -9.18 -4.36 -4.64
N ARG A 705 -9.62 -3.23 -4.10
CA ARG A 705 -9.68 -2.97 -2.66
C ARG A 705 -11.13 -2.84 -2.22
N TYR A 706 -11.45 -3.30 -1.02
CA TYR A 706 -12.78 -3.13 -0.46
C TYR A 706 -12.81 -2.00 0.58
N TYR A 707 -13.98 -1.40 0.75
CA TYR A 707 -14.25 -0.23 1.56
C TYR A 707 -15.51 -0.48 2.39
N THR A 708 -15.49 0.00 3.63
CA THR A 708 -16.66 -0.08 4.52
C THR A 708 -17.75 0.90 4.07
N PRO A 709 -18.99 0.80 4.58
CA PRO A 709 -20.10 1.66 4.18
C PRO A 709 -19.84 3.17 4.35
N SER A 710 -19.03 3.57 5.34
CA SER A 710 -18.58 4.95 5.53
C SER A 710 -17.55 5.44 4.48
N GLY A 711 -17.12 4.57 3.56
CA GLY A 711 -16.12 4.84 2.54
C GLY A 711 -14.67 4.74 3.02
N ARG A 712 -14.45 4.25 4.25
CA ARG A 712 -13.13 4.05 4.87
C ARG A 712 -12.42 2.85 4.24
N SER A 713 -11.13 3.01 3.95
CA SER A 713 -10.28 1.89 3.58
C SER A 713 -9.73 1.22 4.83
N ILE A 714 -9.76 -0.10 4.83
CA ILE A 714 -9.27 -0.94 5.94
C ILE A 714 -7.88 -1.50 5.68
N GLN A 715 -7.33 -1.30 4.48
CA GLN A 715 -5.99 -1.75 4.12
C GLN A 715 -4.94 -1.13 5.04
N ALA A 716 -4.13 -1.99 5.69
CA ALA A 716 -3.07 -1.65 6.64
C ALA A 716 -3.53 -0.92 7.93
N LEU A 717 -4.84 -0.76 8.14
CA LEU A 717 -5.41 -0.11 9.33
C LEU A 717 -6.28 -1.07 10.15
N GLY A 718 -7.10 -1.88 9.48
CA GLY A 718 -8.10 -2.72 10.13
C GLY A 718 -9.31 -1.95 10.65
N ILE A 719 -10.25 -2.69 11.24
CA ILE A 719 -11.38 -2.21 12.01
C ILE A 719 -10.92 -2.01 13.45
N SER A 720 -11.07 -0.78 13.93
CA SER A 720 -10.89 -0.47 15.35
C SER A 720 -12.17 -0.80 16.12
N PRO A 721 -12.07 -1.53 17.25
CA PRO A 721 -13.23 -1.85 18.06
C PRO A 721 -13.80 -0.58 18.71
N ASP A 722 -15.12 -0.57 18.94
CA ASP A 722 -15.78 0.50 19.69
C ASP A 722 -15.37 0.47 21.17
N ILE A 723 -15.13 -0.73 21.70
CA ILE A 723 -14.62 -0.94 23.05
C ILE A 723 -13.40 -1.85 23.01
N ILE A 724 -12.25 -1.29 23.36
CA ILE A 724 -11.00 -2.04 23.45
C ILE A 724 -11.01 -2.91 24.70
N VAL A 725 -10.90 -4.22 24.51
CA VAL A 725 -10.82 -5.22 25.57
C VAL A 725 -9.72 -6.21 25.20
N GLU A 726 -8.67 -6.26 26.01
CA GLU A 726 -7.60 -7.25 25.83
C GLU A 726 -7.92 -8.53 26.60
N GLN A 727 -7.57 -9.68 26.01
CA GLN A 727 -7.64 -10.96 26.72
C GLN A 727 -6.44 -11.05 27.69
N PRO A 728 -6.68 -11.24 29.01
CA PRO A 728 -5.60 -11.47 29.96
C PRO A 728 -4.77 -12.69 29.55
N ARG A 729 -3.46 -12.63 29.76
CA ARG A 729 -2.61 -13.81 29.56
C ARG A 729 -2.95 -14.83 30.65
N PRO A 730 -3.16 -16.11 30.30
CA PRO A 730 -3.30 -17.16 31.29
C PRO A 730 -2.08 -17.13 32.22
N GLN A 731 -2.32 -17.01 33.52
CA GLN A 731 -1.23 -17.19 34.48
C GLN A 731 -0.88 -18.68 34.50
N PRO A 732 0.41 -19.04 34.52
CA PRO A 732 0.80 -20.44 34.72
C PRO A 732 0.21 -20.91 36.05
N ALA A 733 -0.46 -22.06 36.04
CA ALA A 733 -1.02 -22.65 37.25
C ALA A 733 0.10 -22.81 38.29
N THR A 734 0.08 -21.96 39.31
CA THR A 734 0.89 -22.14 40.51
C THR A 734 0.09 -23.03 41.46
N ASP A 735 0.70 -24.09 41.99
CA ASP A 735 0.10 -25.04 42.95
C ASP A 735 -0.36 -24.41 44.29
N GLU A 736 -0.44 -23.07 44.38
CA GLU A 736 -0.67 -22.31 45.62
C GLU A 736 -2.09 -21.73 45.75
N GLU A 737 -3.03 -22.02 44.85
CA GLU A 737 -4.40 -21.45 44.89
C GLU A 737 -5.43 -22.22 45.75
N ASP A 738 -5.06 -23.34 46.38
CA ASP A 738 -5.97 -24.15 47.21
C ASP A 738 -6.25 -23.58 48.62
N ASP A 739 -5.61 -22.48 49.03
CA ASP A 739 -5.71 -21.90 50.39
C ASP A 739 -6.38 -20.52 50.43
N ALA A 740 -7.40 -20.28 49.60
CA ALA A 740 -8.30 -19.16 49.83
C ALA A 740 -9.07 -19.39 51.16
N PRO A 741 -8.98 -18.50 52.16
CA PRO A 741 -9.65 -18.71 53.43
C PRO A 741 -11.17 -18.78 53.21
N ALA A 742 -11.78 -19.92 53.58
CA ALA A 742 -13.22 -20.13 53.50
C ALA A 742 -13.95 -18.92 54.13
N THR A 743 -14.60 -18.12 53.30
CA THR A 743 -15.40 -16.98 53.74
C THR A 743 -16.54 -17.52 54.59
N ARG A 744 -16.42 -17.37 55.91
CA ARG A 744 -17.49 -17.75 56.85
C ARG A 744 -18.70 -16.87 56.59
N SER A 745 -19.84 -17.52 56.32
CA SER A 745 -21.13 -16.88 56.14
C SER A 745 -21.95 -16.97 57.43
N GLU A 746 -23.03 -16.16 57.55
CA GLU A 746 -23.99 -16.25 58.66
C GLU A 746 -24.56 -17.67 58.83
N ALA A 747 -24.70 -18.42 57.73
CA ALA A 747 -25.19 -19.80 57.72
C ALA A 747 -24.24 -20.80 58.40
N ASP A 748 -22.95 -20.46 58.52
CA ASP A 748 -21.93 -21.31 59.14
C ASP A 748 -21.85 -21.13 60.67
N LEU A 749 -22.62 -20.18 61.23
CA LEU A 749 -22.65 -19.89 62.66
C LEU A 749 -23.61 -20.83 63.41
N ARG A 750 -23.18 -21.31 64.59
CA ARG A 750 -24.07 -22.05 65.50
C ARG A 750 -25.19 -21.15 66.00
N GLY A 751 -26.43 -21.49 65.67
CA GLY A 751 -27.62 -20.71 66.01
C GLY A 751 -28.04 -19.70 64.93
N ALA A 752 -27.52 -19.84 63.70
CA ALA A 752 -27.91 -19.03 62.54
C ALA A 752 -29.44 -18.95 62.41
N LEU A 753 -29.93 -17.74 62.15
CA LEU A 753 -31.35 -17.46 61.97
C LEU A 753 -31.82 -18.01 60.62
N ASN A 754 -32.98 -18.66 60.60
CA ASN A 754 -33.61 -19.06 59.34
C ASN A 754 -34.07 -17.80 58.60
N ASN A 755 -33.72 -17.71 57.32
CA ASN A 755 -34.00 -16.59 56.42
C ASN A 755 -35.48 -16.43 56.05
N GLY A 756 -36.35 -17.37 56.42
CA GLY A 756 -37.80 -17.25 56.25
C GLY A 756 -38.28 -17.26 54.80
N LEU A 757 -37.41 -17.67 53.87
CA LEU A 757 -37.69 -17.79 52.44
C LEU A 757 -38.51 -19.04 52.16
N SER A 758 -39.41 -18.98 51.18
CA SER A 758 -40.09 -20.17 50.68
C SER A 758 -39.12 -21.08 49.89
N GLU A 759 -39.46 -22.37 49.72
CA GLU A 759 -38.66 -23.29 48.90
C GLU A 759 -38.44 -22.81 47.46
N ASP A 760 -39.40 -22.04 46.92
CA ASP A 760 -39.28 -21.45 45.57
C ASP A 760 -38.26 -20.31 45.55
N GLN A 761 -38.25 -19.47 46.59
CA GLN A 761 -37.29 -18.37 46.73
C GLN A 761 -35.87 -18.89 46.98
N LEU A 762 -35.72 -19.96 47.77
CA LEU A 762 -34.43 -20.62 47.99
C LEU A 762 -33.87 -21.18 46.67
N ARG A 763 -34.69 -21.88 45.90
CA ARG A 763 -34.30 -22.39 44.57
C ARG A 763 -33.90 -21.27 43.61
N GLN A 764 -34.61 -20.14 43.64
CA GLN A 764 -34.26 -18.98 42.82
C GLN A 764 -32.89 -18.40 43.20
N VAL A 765 -32.62 -18.21 44.50
CA VAL A 765 -31.33 -17.70 44.99
C VAL A 765 -30.18 -18.66 44.66
N GLU A 766 -30.39 -19.98 44.77
CA GLU A 766 -29.41 -20.98 44.37
C GLU A 766 -29.11 -20.93 42.86
N GLN A 767 -30.14 -20.77 42.03
CA GLN A 767 -29.98 -20.60 40.58
C GLN A 767 -29.24 -19.29 40.23
N GLU A 768 -29.58 -18.18 40.89
CA GLU A 768 -28.88 -16.90 40.72
C GLU A 768 -27.40 -17.01 41.11
N ARG A 769 -27.10 -17.72 42.21
CA ARG A 769 -25.72 -17.97 42.64
C ARG A 769 -24.96 -18.85 41.64
N ALA A 770 -25.55 -19.94 41.17
CA ALA A 770 -24.94 -20.80 40.16
C ALA A 770 -24.64 -20.04 38.86
N ARG A 771 -25.55 -19.16 38.41
CA ARG A 771 -25.35 -18.28 37.26
C ARG A 771 -24.22 -17.26 37.48
N ALA A 772 -24.08 -16.74 38.70
CA ALA A 772 -22.99 -15.82 39.04
C ALA A 772 -21.63 -16.53 39.06
N GLU A 773 -21.56 -17.77 39.56
CA GLU A 773 -20.37 -18.60 39.59
C GLU A 773 -19.92 -18.99 38.16
N THR A 774 -20.83 -19.43 37.29
CA THR A 774 -20.50 -19.71 35.87
C THR A 774 -20.04 -18.46 35.13
N ALA A 775 -20.66 -17.31 35.37
CA ALA A 775 -20.21 -16.04 34.81
C ALA A 775 -18.84 -15.58 35.34
N ALA A 776 -18.46 -15.97 36.57
CA ALA A 776 -17.13 -15.72 37.10
C ALA A 776 -16.08 -16.62 36.43
N GLN A 777 -16.37 -17.92 36.27
CA GLN A 777 -15.49 -18.85 35.56
C GLN A 777 -15.27 -18.43 34.11
N LEU A 778 -16.31 -17.96 33.41
CA LEU A 778 -16.18 -17.48 32.04
C LEU A 778 -15.25 -16.25 31.94
N ARG A 779 -15.25 -15.36 32.94
CA ARG A 779 -14.33 -14.21 32.95
C ARG A 779 -12.87 -14.59 33.05
N GLU A 780 -12.58 -15.71 33.72
CA GLU A 780 -11.23 -16.25 33.83
C GLU A 780 -10.79 -16.95 32.54
N GLN A 781 -11.70 -17.70 31.90
CA GLN A 781 -11.42 -18.46 30.68
C GLN A 781 -11.39 -17.58 29.42
N ASP A 782 -12.41 -16.72 29.25
CA ASP A 782 -12.62 -15.88 28.08
C ASP A 782 -13.21 -14.52 28.50
N TYR A 783 -12.35 -13.68 29.08
CA TYR A 783 -12.70 -12.32 29.51
C TYR A 783 -13.40 -11.49 28.43
N GLN A 784 -12.94 -11.54 27.18
CA GLN A 784 -13.58 -10.80 26.09
C GLN A 784 -15.01 -11.27 25.83
N LEU A 785 -15.26 -12.58 25.83
CA LEU A 785 -16.61 -13.14 25.66
C LEU A 785 -17.51 -12.81 26.84
N ALA A 786 -17.01 -12.96 28.06
CA ALA A 786 -17.77 -12.58 29.25
C ALA A 786 -18.17 -11.10 29.22
N TYR A 787 -17.25 -10.22 28.84
CA TYR A 787 -17.51 -8.79 28.69
C TYR A 787 -18.55 -8.47 27.61
N ALA A 788 -18.53 -9.20 26.47
CA ALA A 788 -19.56 -9.07 25.44
C ALA A 788 -20.94 -9.48 25.95
N ILE A 789 -21.04 -10.56 26.73
CA ILE A 789 -22.30 -11.00 27.34
C ILE A 789 -22.80 -9.98 28.36
N ASP A 790 -21.91 -9.37 29.14
CA ASP A 790 -22.27 -8.31 30.09
C ASP A 790 -22.81 -7.05 29.39
N ILE A 791 -22.26 -6.69 28.21
CA ILE A 791 -22.83 -5.63 27.36
C ILE A 791 -24.25 -5.99 26.93
N LEU A 792 -24.49 -7.21 26.44
CA LEU A 792 -25.82 -7.65 25.99
C LEU A 792 -26.83 -7.57 27.14
N LYS A 793 -26.47 -8.08 28.32
CA LYS A 793 -27.30 -7.97 29.53
C LYS A 793 -27.62 -6.52 29.87
N GLY A 794 -26.62 -5.63 29.81
CA GLY A 794 -26.82 -4.20 30.06
C GLY A 794 -27.74 -3.53 29.04
N LEU A 795 -27.61 -3.85 27.76
CA LEU A 795 -28.47 -3.35 26.69
C LEU A 795 -29.91 -3.86 26.82
N ASN A 796 -30.10 -5.13 27.17
CA ASN A 796 -31.43 -5.70 27.37
C ASN A 796 -32.12 -5.13 28.62
N ALA A 797 -31.39 -4.95 29.72
CA ALA A 797 -31.91 -4.39 30.97
C ALA A 797 -32.40 -2.94 30.84
N LEU A 798 -31.81 -2.15 29.92
CA LEU A 798 -32.19 -0.76 29.67
C LEU A 798 -33.36 -0.62 28.69
N GLY A 799 -33.73 -1.68 27.96
CA GLY A 799 -34.79 -1.69 26.95
C GLY A 799 -34.53 -0.74 25.77
N PRO A 800 -35.31 -0.82 24.68
CA PRO A 800 -35.22 0.17 23.61
C PRO A 800 -35.68 1.52 24.17
N LEU A 801 -34.80 2.51 24.22
CA LEU A 801 -35.20 3.91 24.38
C LEU A 801 -36.24 4.19 23.29
N ALA A 802 -37.46 4.51 23.72
CA ALA A 802 -38.55 4.88 22.84
C ALA A 802 -38.11 6.02 21.90
N ASN A 803 -37.74 5.69 20.66
CA ASN A 803 -37.61 6.65 19.58
C ASN A 803 -39.02 7.08 19.18
N GLY A 804 -39.48 8.15 19.83
CA GLY A 804 -40.74 8.80 19.57
C GLY A 804 -40.74 10.22 20.13
N ALA A 805 -39.88 11.09 19.59
CA ALA A 805 -40.12 12.53 19.51
C ALA A 805 -39.13 13.18 18.52
N ASP A 806 -39.71 13.66 17.42
CA ASP A 806 -39.26 14.59 16.37
C ASP A 806 -38.19 14.18 15.34
#